data_AF-B6AY13-F1
#
_entry.id   AF-B6AY13-F1
#
_cell.length_a   1.000
_cell.length_b   1.000
_cell.length_c   1.000
_cell.angle_alpha   90.00
_cell.angle_beta   90.00
_cell.angle_gamma   90.00
#
_symmetry.space_group_name_H-M   'P 1'
#
loop_
_entity.id
_entity.type
_entity.pdbx_description
1 polymer ?
#
loop_
_entity_poly.entity_id
_entity_poly.type
_entity_poly.pdbx_seq_one_letter_code
_entity_poly.pdbx_strand_id
1 'polypeptide(L)'
;MPVEINQYIYGNSLVNFAGGSEQSNVPYWMNQFAEAGGNTYAANGGYGFLRQFADREEPSNEWGFEGVTGLWDSDFADFDEVAFDSVILTPGNFIQGLAPNEPYPGDSRSPLEASIDVVRDTMAEQPNAQFYIYEGWADLGSNFGFPVSDSQLQQFHDYNAGEYHDWYVEYVEGINDAVPGADVQLIPVASTMAELFTDGPLQDLTLDDLYVDSAPHGTETVYFLASMITYQATFGEPVPADFEVPNTVDPLVIQSFDAINTRIAEVLGTDGAEPTPPPVVVEPNSDPIVESEYTELSQGDVAVIDVLANDSDPDGDTLTLQSAGNAQNGSVEIIDGRVVYMPNEGFSGSDSITYVVTDNEGGFVEGVVTVQVLADEPAPEPEPIVVELNSDPIVAGEYTELSPGEVGFIDVLANDSDPDGDALSLQSVGGAANGSVEIVDGRVLYTPNDGFAGRETISYVVTDNQGGFVEGELRVQVLVGESTPEPEPTPEPPVTGGIEGAGFAVAYFRISDDVTNLSQVDFDAAPTATGTVDALQYIEVSGEFSPEVGADNFASIYTTVLNVTEAGAHEIFLLADDYARVMIDGEVVIDTSDTEAGDLSSRWYEFEEGAHEIQVQYIEIDGEQSLNLDWAGPSTGGAVEALAGEIPSDTEEGVEPPAPVEPEALIEPVELEPSVELDTPEAEPQTAFAATAIETNATSLNDLDFASHAGVSQIINGVTLASDDDTLLDGGPSEGAIQFTAQISVETSGLYEIGLASDEQAQVNISGLPVVNTGADDDGAIQSNSIFLTSGTHNVEVQYLDTNGPQALNVTWSGPDTEGEPMPIGDSATDAVAALFSTVVAARSDEEALEIATKEADDAEKEELLIF
;
A
#
# COMPACT_ATOMS: atom_id res chain seq x y z
N MET A 1 -8.61 -41.96 2.43
CA MET A 1 -8.67 -41.63 3.88
C MET A 1 -9.88 -40.70 4.04
N PRO A 2 -10.21 -40.03 5.15
CA PRO A 2 -10.89 -38.74 4.97
C PRO A 2 -10.12 -37.94 3.92
N VAL A 3 -10.83 -37.37 2.96
CA VAL A 3 -10.30 -36.36 2.03
C VAL A 3 -10.56 -35.00 2.66
N GLU A 4 -9.59 -34.11 2.53
CA GLU A 4 -9.69 -32.69 2.88
C GLU A 4 -9.59 -31.94 1.54
N ILE A 5 -10.41 -30.92 1.33
CA ILE A 5 -10.29 -30.00 0.19
C ILE A 5 -10.44 -28.57 0.69
N ASN A 6 -9.34 -27.85 0.58
CA ASN A 6 -9.27 -26.41 0.64
C ASN A 6 -9.52 -25.82 -0.75
N GLN A 7 -10.45 -24.87 -0.87
CA GLN A 7 -10.84 -24.33 -2.17
C GLN A 7 -10.92 -22.79 -2.21
N TYR A 8 -10.33 -22.22 -3.25
CA TYR A 8 -10.54 -20.81 -3.61
C TYR A 8 -11.39 -20.69 -4.89
N ILE A 9 -12.23 -19.65 -4.97
CA ILE A 9 -13.20 -19.48 -6.06
C ILE A 9 -13.15 -18.06 -6.63
N TYR A 10 -12.80 -17.92 -7.91
CA TYR A 10 -12.85 -16.67 -8.65
C TYR A 10 -14.22 -16.44 -9.31
N GLY A 11 -14.91 -15.38 -8.89
CA GLY A 11 -16.16 -14.92 -9.49
C GLY A 11 -17.42 -15.55 -8.89
N ASN A 12 -18.58 -14.98 -9.23
CA ASN A 12 -19.80 -15.15 -8.44
C ASN A 12 -20.91 -16.03 -9.07
N SER A 13 -21.24 -15.84 -10.34
CA SER A 13 -22.66 -15.80 -10.73
C SER A 13 -23.42 -17.13 -10.70
N LEU A 14 -22.70 -18.26 -10.71
CA LEU A 14 -23.28 -19.60 -10.95
C LEU A 14 -22.87 -20.63 -9.87
N VAL A 15 -22.07 -20.21 -8.89
CA VAL A 15 -21.61 -21.01 -7.74
C VAL A 15 -22.23 -20.54 -6.42
N ASN A 16 -22.56 -19.25 -6.30
CA ASN A 16 -23.24 -18.70 -5.13
C ASN A 16 -24.26 -17.64 -5.58
N PHE A 17 -25.54 -17.88 -5.32
CA PHE A 17 -26.60 -16.94 -5.64
C PHE A 17 -26.84 -16.00 -4.44
N ALA A 18 -26.23 -14.82 -4.47
CA ALA A 18 -26.25 -13.86 -3.37
C ALA A 18 -27.66 -13.33 -2.97
N GLY A 19 -28.68 -13.55 -3.82
CA GLY A 19 -30.10 -13.28 -3.51
C GLY A 19 -30.90 -14.52 -3.08
N GLY A 20 -30.25 -15.67 -2.87
CA GLY A 20 -30.85 -16.93 -2.44
C GLY A 20 -30.54 -17.28 -0.99
N SER A 21 -30.95 -18.49 -0.56
CA SER A 21 -30.54 -19.07 0.72
C SER A 21 -29.25 -19.89 0.56
N GLU A 22 -28.69 -20.39 1.66
CA GLU A 22 -27.61 -21.38 1.68
C GLU A 22 -27.84 -22.56 0.69
N GLN A 23 -29.09 -23.01 0.50
CA GLN A 23 -29.47 -24.07 -0.45
C GLN A 23 -29.31 -23.69 -1.94
N SER A 24 -29.12 -22.41 -2.25
CA SER A 24 -28.84 -21.88 -3.59
C SER A 24 -27.35 -21.65 -3.85
N ASN A 25 -26.48 -22.19 -2.98
CA ASN A 25 -25.03 -22.07 -3.08
C ASN A 25 -24.38 -23.44 -3.22
N VAL A 26 -23.43 -23.58 -4.15
CA VAL A 26 -22.73 -24.84 -4.43
C VAL A 26 -21.77 -25.26 -3.31
N PRO A 27 -20.94 -24.34 -2.74
CA PRO A 27 -20.06 -24.68 -1.63
C PRO A 27 -20.78 -25.23 -0.39
N TYR A 28 -22.01 -24.76 -0.09
CA TYR A 28 -22.83 -25.27 1.01
C TYR A 28 -23.13 -26.76 0.87
N TRP A 29 -23.66 -27.16 -0.30
CA TRP A 29 -23.96 -28.57 -0.57
C TRP A 29 -22.69 -29.41 -0.67
N MET A 30 -21.58 -28.87 -1.19
CA MET A 30 -20.29 -29.56 -1.18
C MET A 30 -19.82 -29.86 0.25
N ASN A 31 -19.97 -28.92 1.20
CA ASN A 31 -19.72 -29.20 2.62
C ASN A 31 -20.63 -30.32 3.14
N GLN A 32 -21.94 -30.23 2.89
CA GLN A 32 -22.90 -31.25 3.36
C GLN A 32 -22.64 -32.65 2.78
N PHE A 33 -22.16 -32.76 1.53
CA PHE A 33 -21.74 -34.02 0.94
C PHE A 33 -20.41 -34.53 1.53
N ALA A 34 -19.46 -33.64 1.79
CA ALA A 34 -18.18 -33.98 2.43
C ALA A 34 -18.39 -34.50 3.87
N GLU A 35 -19.14 -33.76 4.70
CA GLU A 35 -19.51 -34.18 6.07
C GLU A 35 -20.16 -35.57 6.10
N ALA A 36 -21.07 -35.84 5.15
CA ALA A 36 -21.73 -37.13 5.02
C ALA A 36 -20.79 -38.27 4.57
N GLY A 37 -19.77 -37.97 3.77
CA GLY A 37 -18.70 -38.91 3.42
C GLY A 37 -17.71 -39.16 4.57
N GLY A 38 -17.63 -38.24 5.52
CA GLY A 38 -16.58 -38.18 6.53
C GLY A 38 -15.30 -37.50 6.03
N ASN A 39 -15.42 -36.70 4.98
CA ASN A 39 -14.43 -35.79 4.43
C ASN A 39 -14.58 -34.39 5.06
N THR A 40 -13.65 -33.49 4.80
CA THR A 40 -13.72 -32.06 5.16
C THR A 40 -13.68 -31.18 3.90
N TYR A 41 -14.34 -30.04 3.97
CA TYR A 41 -14.40 -29.06 2.89
C TYR A 41 -14.44 -27.65 3.50
N ALA A 42 -13.63 -26.75 2.98
CA ALA A 42 -13.58 -25.36 3.40
C ALA A 42 -13.21 -24.46 2.21
N ALA A 43 -13.80 -23.26 2.14
CA ALA A 43 -13.71 -22.43 0.94
C ALA A 43 -13.88 -20.92 1.19
N ASN A 44 -13.14 -20.15 0.38
CA ASN A 44 -13.18 -18.69 0.25
C ASN A 44 -13.32 -18.31 -1.24
N GLY A 45 -13.42 -17.02 -1.55
CA GLY A 45 -13.36 -16.57 -2.95
C GLY A 45 -13.21 -15.07 -3.13
N GLY A 46 -13.07 -14.68 -4.39
CA GLY A 46 -13.11 -13.29 -4.86
C GLY A 46 -14.39 -13.00 -5.64
N TYR A 47 -14.92 -11.79 -5.51
CA TYR A 47 -16.10 -11.30 -6.23
C TYR A 47 -15.69 -10.38 -7.40
N GLY A 48 -15.92 -10.84 -8.63
CA GLY A 48 -15.58 -10.05 -9.82
C GLY A 48 -15.70 -10.83 -11.13
N PHE A 49 -15.26 -10.20 -12.21
CA PHE A 49 -15.05 -10.83 -13.51
C PHE A 49 -13.58 -11.21 -13.71
N LEU A 50 -13.30 -12.29 -14.45
CA LEU A 50 -11.93 -12.75 -14.73
C LEU A 50 -10.99 -11.66 -15.25
N ARG A 51 -11.47 -10.74 -16.11
CA ARG A 51 -10.67 -9.60 -16.59
C ARG A 51 -10.18 -8.67 -15.47
N GLN A 52 -10.94 -8.54 -14.38
CA GLN A 52 -10.58 -7.69 -13.23
C GLN A 52 -9.58 -8.40 -12.31
N PHE A 53 -9.74 -9.72 -12.09
CA PHE A 53 -8.73 -10.50 -11.37
C PHE A 53 -7.38 -10.51 -12.12
N ALA A 54 -7.41 -10.53 -13.46
CA ALA A 54 -6.22 -10.38 -14.31
C ALA A 54 -5.59 -8.96 -14.32
N ASP A 55 -6.16 -8.00 -13.58
CA ASP A 55 -5.63 -6.65 -13.38
C ASP A 55 -5.38 -6.33 -11.88
N ARG A 56 -5.46 -7.33 -10.99
CA ARG A 56 -5.07 -7.21 -9.57
C ARG A 56 -3.66 -7.74 -9.37
N GLU A 57 -2.96 -7.15 -8.41
CA GLU A 57 -1.60 -7.56 -8.04
C GLU A 57 -1.59 -8.80 -7.14
N GLU A 58 -2.66 -9.02 -6.38
CA GLU A 58 -2.91 -10.23 -5.58
C GLU A 58 -4.42 -10.60 -5.61
N PRO A 59 -4.79 -11.89 -5.41
CA PRO A 59 -6.16 -12.28 -5.09
C PRO A 59 -6.67 -11.65 -3.77
N SER A 60 -7.96 -11.74 -3.46
CA SER A 60 -8.49 -11.14 -2.22
C SER A 60 -9.72 -11.87 -1.64
N ASN A 61 -9.77 -11.97 -0.31
CA ASN A 61 -10.81 -12.68 0.44
C ASN A 61 -12.14 -11.90 0.52
N GLU A 62 -12.77 -11.67 -0.62
CA GLU A 62 -13.94 -10.78 -0.71
C GLU A 62 -15.25 -11.39 -0.19
N TRP A 63 -15.32 -12.74 -0.08
CA TRP A 63 -16.46 -13.42 0.55
C TRP A 63 -16.17 -14.86 1.03
N GLY A 64 -17.00 -15.30 1.98
CA GLY A 64 -17.16 -16.70 2.37
C GLY A 64 -18.62 -17.17 2.20
N PHE A 65 -18.86 -18.47 2.31
CA PHE A 65 -20.17 -19.08 2.02
C PHE A 65 -20.92 -19.50 3.30
N GLU A 66 -22.21 -19.16 3.42
CA GLU A 66 -23.03 -19.56 4.57
C GLU A 66 -23.05 -21.10 4.71
N GLY A 67 -22.81 -21.59 5.94
CA GLY A 67 -22.74 -23.03 6.23
C GLY A 67 -21.44 -23.74 5.80
N VAL A 68 -20.42 -22.99 5.34
CA VAL A 68 -19.09 -23.50 4.99
C VAL A 68 -18.03 -22.90 5.92
N THR A 69 -16.94 -23.62 6.17
CA THR A 69 -15.77 -23.06 6.88
C THR A 69 -14.91 -22.23 5.92
N GLY A 70 -14.54 -21.02 6.32
CA GLY A 70 -13.47 -20.26 5.66
C GLY A 70 -12.10 -20.70 6.17
N LEU A 71 -11.10 -20.66 5.28
CA LEU A 71 -9.69 -20.98 5.53
C LEU A 71 -8.85 -19.71 5.64
N TRP A 72 -9.11 -18.78 4.72
CA TRP A 72 -8.41 -17.53 4.59
C TRP A 72 -9.14 -16.41 5.32
N ASP A 73 -8.37 -15.53 5.95
CA ASP A 73 -8.79 -14.33 6.65
C ASP A 73 -7.75 -13.24 6.34
N SER A 74 -8.14 -12.26 5.51
CA SER A 74 -7.23 -11.24 4.95
C SER A 74 -6.79 -10.19 5.97
N ASP A 75 -7.32 -10.24 7.19
CA ASP A 75 -6.80 -9.46 8.33
C ASP A 75 -5.49 -10.06 8.89
N PHE A 76 -5.10 -11.29 8.48
CA PHE A 76 -4.06 -12.08 9.16
C PHE A 76 -3.15 -12.97 8.29
N ALA A 77 -3.44 -13.17 7.01
CA ALA A 77 -2.62 -13.97 6.10
C ALA A 77 -2.77 -13.50 4.65
N ASP A 78 -1.69 -13.58 3.88
CA ASP A 78 -1.68 -13.28 2.45
C ASP A 78 -2.10 -14.53 1.63
N PHE A 79 -2.30 -14.41 0.31
CA PHE A 79 -2.88 -15.50 -0.50
C PHE A 79 -1.93 -16.69 -0.69
N ASP A 80 -0.62 -16.48 -0.74
CA ASP A 80 0.38 -17.54 -0.85
C ASP A 80 0.63 -18.27 0.48
N GLU A 81 0.42 -17.60 1.62
CA GLU A 81 0.48 -18.20 2.96
C GLU A 81 -0.62 -19.26 3.20
N VAL A 82 -1.72 -19.25 2.43
CA VAL A 82 -2.84 -20.20 2.58
C VAL A 82 -2.77 -21.33 1.55
N ALA A 83 -2.49 -22.56 2.00
CA ALA A 83 -2.46 -23.72 1.12
C ALA A 83 -3.87 -24.13 0.62
N PHE A 84 -4.16 -23.88 -0.66
CA PHE A 84 -5.38 -24.34 -1.34
C PHE A 84 -5.13 -25.63 -2.15
N ASP A 85 -5.96 -26.68 -1.95
CA ASP A 85 -5.91 -27.91 -2.75
C ASP A 85 -6.48 -27.71 -4.17
N SER A 86 -7.36 -26.73 -4.34
CA SER A 86 -8.08 -26.50 -5.59
C SER A 86 -8.51 -25.05 -5.81
N VAL A 87 -8.59 -24.65 -7.08
CA VAL A 87 -9.05 -23.32 -7.49
C VAL A 87 -10.13 -23.47 -8.57
N ILE A 88 -11.30 -22.86 -8.36
CA ILE A 88 -12.37 -22.80 -9.35
C ILE A 88 -12.41 -21.39 -9.98
N LEU A 89 -12.36 -21.32 -11.32
CA LEU A 89 -12.63 -20.11 -12.07
C LEU A 89 -14.04 -20.14 -12.66
N THR A 90 -14.80 -19.04 -12.47
CA THR A 90 -16.13 -18.86 -13.04
C THR A 90 -16.11 -17.74 -14.10
N PRO A 91 -16.10 -18.05 -15.41
CA PRO A 91 -16.04 -17.02 -16.48
C PRO A 91 -17.34 -16.23 -16.67
N GLY A 92 -18.41 -16.58 -15.93
CA GLY A 92 -19.72 -15.96 -15.97
C GLY A 92 -20.59 -16.42 -17.16
N ASN A 93 -21.84 -15.95 -17.20
CA ASN A 93 -22.78 -16.17 -18.30
C ASN A 93 -22.61 -15.15 -19.46
N PHE A 94 -22.07 -13.96 -19.17
CA PHE A 94 -21.97 -12.83 -20.11
C PHE A 94 -21.09 -13.07 -21.36
N ILE A 95 -20.35 -14.17 -21.40
CA ILE A 95 -19.59 -14.66 -22.56
C ILE A 95 -20.46 -15.28 -23.67
N GLN A 96 -21.77 -15.47 -23.46
CA GLN A 96 -22.65 -16.10 -24.44
C GLN A 96 -22.70 -15.36 -25.79
N GLY A 97 -22.13 -16.00 -26.82
CA GLY A 97 -22.04 -15.47 -28.18
C GLY A 97 -20.75 -14.71 -28.50
N LEU A 98 -19.83 -14.62 -27.54
CA LEU A 98 -18.44 -14.19 -27.71
C LEU A 98 -17.56 -15.43 -27.92
N ALA A 99 -16.55 -15.40 -28.80
CA ALA A 99 -15.58 -16.50 -28.88
C ALA A 99 -14.61 -16.46 -27.67
N PRO A 100 -13.99 -17.60 -27.25
CA PRO A 100 -13.07 -17.61 -26.10
C PRO A 100 -11.92 -16.60 -26.22
N ASN A 101 -11.45 -16.39 -27.45
CA ASN A 101 -10.35 -15.49 -27.84
C ASN A 101 -10.81 -14.17 -28.48
N GLU A 102 -12.08 -13.79 -28.32
CA GLU A 102 -12.61 -12.50 -28.76
C GLU A 102 -12.64 -11.53 -27.57
N PRO A 103 -12.07 -10.31 -27.68
CA PRO A 103 -12.03 -9.35 -26.57
C PRO A 103 -13.40 -9.02 -25.97
N TYR A 104 -13.45 -8.76 -24.66
CA TYR A 104 -14.69 -8.29 -24.03
C TYR A 104 -15.19 -6.98 -24.68
N PRO A 105 -16.51 -6.73 -24.78
CA PRO A 105 -17.03 -5.51 -25.41
C PRO A 105 -16.58 -4.22 -24.71
N GLY A 106 -15.63 -3.50 -25.34
CA GLY A 106 -15.02 -2.28 -24.79
C GLY A 106 -13.60 -2.48 -24.24
N ASP A 107 -13.11 -3.72 -24.20
CA ASP A 107 -11.80 -4.15 -23.71
C ASP A 107 -10.86 -4.50 -24.90
N SER A 108 -9.58 -4.69 -24.59
CA SER A 108 -8.60 -5.33 -25.47
C SER A 108 -8.33 -6.80 -25.12
N ARG A 109 -8.57 -7.22 -23.86
CA ARG A 109 -8.35 -8.58 -23.35
C ARG A 109 -9.57 -9.47 -23.63
N SER A 110 -9.34 -10.72 -24.02
CA SER A 110 -10.39 -11.77 -24.17
C SER A 110 -10.61 -12.58 -22.89
N PRO A 111 -11.73 -13.33 -22.77
CA PRO A 111 -11.94 -14.26 -21.65
C PRO A 111 -10.82 -15.29 -21.49
N LEU A 112 -10.20 -15.70 -22.60
CA LEU A 112 -9.10 -16.66 -22.62
C LEU A 112 -7.80 -16.04 -22.11
N GLU A 113 -7.46 -14.83 -22.55
CA GLU A 113 -6.30 -14.10 -22.02
C GLU A 113 -6.47 -13.83 -20.51
N ALA A 114 -7.65 -13.38 -20.07
CA ALA A 114 -7.94 -13.18 -18.64
C ALA A 114 -7.77 -14.44 -17.78
N SER A 115 -8.27 -15.59 -18.24
CA SER A 115 -8.04 -16.85 -17.52
C SER A 115 -6.59 -17.32 -17.58
N ILE A 116 -5.87 -17.06 -18.67
CA ILE A 116 -4.47 -17.43 -18.83
C ILE A 116 -3.56 -16.64 -17.89
N ASP A 117 -3.87 -15.36 -17.67
CA ASP A 117 -3.15 -14.50 -16.73
C ASP A 117 -3.45 -14.98 -15.30
N VAL A 118 -4.73 -14.95 -14.86
CA VAL A 118 -5.15 -15.44 -13.51
C VAL A 118 -4.60 -16.84 -13.17
N VAL A 119 -4.66 -17.81 -14.10
CA VAL A 119 -4.14 -19.17 -13.84
C VAL A 119 -2.61 -19.22 -13.77
N ARG A 120 -1.86 -18.30 -14.37
CA ARG A 120 -0.40 -18.22 -14.15
C ARG A 120 -0.07 -17.66 -12.79
N ASP A 121 -0.73 -16.57 -12.43
CA ASP A 121 -0.39 -15.78 -11.26
C ASP A 121 -0.79 -16.59 -10.01
N THR A 122 -2.02 -17.12 -9.99
CA THR A 122 -2.45 -18.11 -8.97
C THR A 122 -1.57 -19.36 -8.92
N MET A 123 -0.98 -19.82 -10.04
CA MET A 123 -0.09 -20.99 -10.03
C MET A 123 1.35 -20.66 -9.59
N ALA A 124 1.72 -19.38 -9.52
CA ALA A 124 2.97 -18.95 -8.90
C ALA A 124 2.86 -19.01 -7.37
N GLU A 125 1.74 -18.53 -6.82
CA GLU A 125 1.39 -18.55 -5.39
C GLU A 125 0.98 -19.95 -4.91
N GLN A 126 0.13 -20.65 -5.69
CA GLN A 126 -0.47 -21.94 -5.36
C GLN A 126 -0.02 -23.06 -6.34
N PRO A 127 1.27 -23.40 -6.43
CA PRO A 127 1.83 -24.31 -7.44
C PRO A 127 1.37 -25.78 -7.32
N ASN A 128 0.67 -26.13 -6.23
CA ASN A 128 0.14 -27.47 -5.98
C ASN A 128 -1.39 -27.58 -6.21
N ALA A 129 -2.10 -26.47 -6.41
CA ALA A 129 -3.56 -26.47 -6.49
C ALA A 129 -4.07 -27.06 -7.81
N GLN A 130 -5.12 -27.89 -7.74
CA GLN A 130 -5.81 -28.37 -8.93
C GLN A 130 -6.77 -27.29 -9.46
N PHE A 131 -6.50 -26.78 -10.66
CA PHE A 131 -7.32 -25.79 -11.33
C PHE A 131 -8.54 -26.41 -12.01
N TYR A 132 -9.68 -25.73 -11.91
CA TYR A 132 -10.96 -26.10 -12.51
C TYR A 132 -11.64 -24.90 -13.17
N ILE A 133 -12.25 -25.11 -14.34
CA ILE A 133 -13.26 -24.19 -14.90
C ILE A 133 -14.65 -24.73 -14.60
N TYR A 134 -15.53 -23.89 -14.06
CA TYR A 134 -16.93 -24.24 -13.76
C TYR A 134 -17.85 -23.93 -14.94
N GLU A 135 -18.40 -24.96 -15.59
CA GLU A 135 -19.40 -24.85 -16.66
C GLU A 135 -20.80 -24.58 -16.08
N GLY A 136 -20.98 -23.44 -15.41
CA GLY A 136 -22.29 -22.99 -14.97
C GLY A 136 -23.23 -22.77 -16.17
N TRP A 137 -24.53 -22.95 -15.98
CA TRP A 137 -25.51 -22.95 -17.08
C TRP A 137 -25.75 -21.57 -17.70
N ALA A 138 -26.10 -21.61 -18.99
CA ALA A 138 -26.36 -20.43 -19.79
C ALA A 138 -27.57 -19.61 -19.28
N ASP A 139 -27.52 -18.31 -19.53
CA ASP A 139 -28.64 -17.37 -19.45
C ASP A 139 -29.75 -17.74 -20.43
N LEU A 140 -30.97 -17.91 -19.90
CA LEU A 140 -32.16 -18.29 -20.67
C LEU A 140 -32.69 -17.10 -21.51
N GLY A 141 -32.60 -15.89 -20.95
CA GLY A 141 -33.10 -14.61 -21.48
C GLY A 141 -32.47 -14.20 -22.80
N SER A 142 -31.17 -14.48 -22.93
CA SER A 142 -30.35 -14.27 -24.12
C SER A 142 -30.86 -15.05 -25.33
N ASN A 143 -31.50 -16.20 -25.08
CA ASN A 143 -32.12 -17.04 -26.12
C ASN A 143 -33.63 -16.82 -26.22
N PHE A 144 -34.34 -16.63 -25.10
CA PHE A 144 -35.80 -16.64 -25.03
C PHE A 144 -36.35 -15.73 -23.92
N GLY A 145 -37.49 -15.08 -24.14
CA GLY A 145 -38.23 -14.43 -23.05
C GLY A 145 -38.91 -15.44 -22.12
N PHE A 146 -38.81 -15.24 -20.81
CA PHE A 146 -39.45 -16.05 -19.77
C PHE A 146 -40.94 -15.67 -19.56
N PRO A 147 -41.83 -16.62 -19.21
CA PRO A 147 -41.61 -18.07 -19.17
C PRO A 147 -41.53 -18.66 -20.58
N VAL A 148 -40.64 -19.64 -20.74
CA VAL A 148 -40.45 -20.36 -22.01
C VAL A 148 -41.44 -21.51 -22.16
N SER A 149 -41.68 -21.96 -23.40
CA SER A 149 -42.44 -23.20 -23.63
C SER A 149 -41.55 -24.45 -23.53
N ASP A 150 -42.13 -25.63 -23.32
CA ASP A 150 -41.42 -26.92 -23.23
C ASP A 150 -40.46 -27.13 -24.42
N SER A 151 -40.87 -26.70 -25.63
CA SER A 151 -40.05 -26.81 -26.84
C SER A 151 -38.89 -25.82 -26.90
N GLN A 152 -38.91 -24.74 -26.11
CA GLN A 152 -37.80 -23.79 -25.94
C GLN A 152 -36.88 -24.23 -24.79
N LEU A 153 -37.45 -24.77 -23.71
CA LEU A 153 -36.67 -25.40 -22.64
C LEU A 153 -35.82 -26.56 -23.18
N GLN A 154 -36.39 -27.40 -24.05
CA GLN A 154 -35.62 -28.40 -24.79
C GLN A 154 -34.49 -27.78 -25.62
N GLN A 155 -34.75 -26.72 -26.40
CA GLN A 155 -33.71 -26.04 -27.20
C GLN A 155 -32.62 -25.40 -26.33
N PHE A 156 -32.95 -24.98 -25.10
CA PHE A 156 -32.00 -24.48 -24.13
C PHE A 156 -31.12 -25.61 -23.57
N HIS A 157 -31.69 -26.77 -23.21
CA HIS A 157 -30.90 -27.94 -22.82
C HIS A 157 -30.04 -28.46 -24.00
N ASP A 158 -30.59 -28.51 -25.22
CA ASP A 158 -29.86 -28.86 -26.46
C ASP A 158 -28.66 -27.90 -26.71
N TYR A 159 -28.76 -26.64 -26.29
CA TYR A 159 -27.68 -25.64 -26.39
C TYR A 159 -26.61 -25.81 -25.30
N ASN A 160 -27.02 -26.00 -24.04
CA ASN A 160 -26.11 -26.25 -22.91
C ASN A 160 -25.30 -27.55 -23.14
N ALA A 161 -25.92 -28.63 -23.63
CA ALA A 161 -25.24 -29.88 -23.99
C ALA A 161 -24.56 -29.87 -25.38
N GLY A 162 -24.45 -28.70 -26.03
CA GLY A 162 -23.99 -28.55 -27.40
C GLY A 162 -23.04 -27.36 -27.55
N GLU A 163 -23.45 -26.35 -28.32
CA GLU A 163 -22.62 -25.19 -28.70
C GLU A 163 -22.03 -24.42 -27.48
N TYR A 164 -22.67 -24.51 -26.31
CA TYR A 164 -22.18 -23.92 -25.06
C TYR A 164 -21.10 -24.77 -24.37
N HIS A 165 -21.28 -26.10 -24.30
CA HIS A 165 -20.24 -27.01 -23.79
C HIS A 165 -19.01 -27.04 -24.71
N ASP A 166 -19.22 -27.08 -26.04
CA ASP A 166 -18.13 -27.01 -27.03
C ASP A 166 -17.25 -25.75 -26.83
N TRP A 167 -17.84 -24.61 -26.41
CA TRP A 167 -17.11 -23.38 -26.05
C TRP A 167 -16.19 -23.59 -24.85
N TYR A 168 -16.69 -24.20 -23.77
CA TYR A 168 -15.91 -24.47 -22.56
C TYR A 168 -14.80 -25.49 -22.79
N VAL A 169 -15.00 -26.45 -23.71
CA VAL A 169 -13.94 -27.36 -24.15
C VAL A 169 -12.85 -26.61 -24.92
N GLU A 170 -13.18 -25.76 -25.89
CA GLU A 170 -12.19 -24.92 -26.60
C GLU A 170 -11.47 -23.95 -25.65
N TYR A 171 -12.17 -23.44 -24.63
CA TYR A 171 -11.60 -22.58 -23.58
C TYR A 171 -10.56 -23.32 -22.72
N VAL A 172 -10.90 -24.50 -22.19
CA VAL A 172 -9.99 -25.30 -21.35
C VAL A 172 -8.82 -25.88 -22.15
N GLU A 173 -9.03 -26.28 -23.40
CA GLU A 173 -7.91 -26.63 -24.30
C GLU A 173 -6.98 -25.43 -24.51
N GLY A 174 -7.54 -24.22 -24.73
CA GLY A 174 -6.78 -22.98 -24.91
C GLY A 174 -5.94 -22.56 -23.70
N ILE A 175 -6.46 -22.69 -22.48
CA ILE A 175 -5.71 -22.37 -21.25
C ILE A 175 -4.55 -23.36 -21.07
N ASN A 176 -4.81 -24.67 -21.23
CA ASN A 176 -3.77 -25.70 -21.06
C ASN A 176 -2.66 -25.65 -22.14
N ASP A 177 -2.97 -25.26 -23.38
CA ASP A 177 -1.96 -25.01 -24.43
C ASP A 177 -1.08 -23.78 -24.11
N ALA A 178 -1.58 -22.82 -23.30
CA ALA A 178 -0.93 -21.56 -22.96
C ALA A 178 -0.27 -21.52 -21.56
N VAL A 179 -0.66 -22.42 -20.65
CA VAL A 179 -0.10 -22.61 -19.30
C VAL A 179 0.22 -24.10 -19.07
N PRO A 180 1.28 -24.66 -19.70
CA PRO A 180 1.54 -26.10 -19.69
C PRO A 180 2.08 -26.57 -18.32
N GLY A 181 1.18 -26.87 -17.40
CA GLY A 181 1.49 -27.30 -16.03
C GLY A 181 0.25 -27.33 -15.12
N ALA A 182 -0.68 -26.40 -15.31
CA ALA A 182 -1.87 -26.21 -14.46
C ALA A 182 -2.92 -27.35 -14.54
N ASP A 183 -2.82 -28.23 -15.55
CA ASP A 183 -3.72 -29.38 -15.82
C ASP A 183 -5.21 -29.05 -15.60
N VAL A 184 -5.65 -27.89 -16.13
CA VAL A 184 -6.95 -27.29 -15.82
C VAL A 184 -8.07 -28.21 -16.30
N GLN A 185 -8.96 -28.61 -15.38
CA GLN A 185 -10.05 -29.54 -15.68
C GLN A 185 -11.38 -28.78 -15.85
N LEU A 186 -12.28 -29.31 -16.68
CA LEU A 186 -13.64 -28.79 -16.82
C LEU A 186 -14.57 -29.49 -15.82
N ILE A 187 -15.39 -28.73 -15.10
CA ILE A 187 -16.52 -29.25 -14.32
C ILE A 187 -17.80 -29.05 -15.16
N PRO A 188 -18.29 -30.06 -15.90
CA PRO A 188 -19.31 -29.92 -16.94
C PRO A 188 -20.74 -29.86 -16.38
N VAL A 189 -21.04 -28.86 -15.55
CA VAL A 189 -22.31 -28.74 -14.82
C VAL A 189 -23.50 -28.59 -15.78
N ALA A 190 -23.46 -27.62 -16.70
CA ALA A 190 -24.56 -27.29 -17.59
C ALA A 190 -24.95 -28.44 -18.53
N SER A 191 -23.97 -29.03 -19.21
CA SER A 191 -24.14 -30.16 -20.13
C SER A 191 -24.57 -31.45 -19.42
N THR A 192 -24.00 -31.75 -18.25
CA THR A 192 -24.41 -32.93 -17.45
C THR A 192 -25.85 -32.79 -16.97
N MET A 193 -26.25 -31.61 -16.46
CA MET A 193 -27.64 -31.35 -16.09
C MET A 193 -28.59 -31.40 -17.29
N ALA A 194 -28.21 -30.81 -18.41
CA ALA A 194 -28.99 -30.88 -19.64
C ALA A 194 -29.22 -32.33 -20.12
N GLU A 195 -28.23 -33.23 -19.99
CA GLU A 195 -28.44 -34.65 -20.27
C GLU A 195 -29.44 -35.30 -19.29
N LEU A 196 -29.28 -35.04 -17.97
CA LEU A 196 -30.21 -35.52 -16.93
C LEU A 196 -31.66 -35.09 -17.20
N PHE A 197 -31.87 -33.87 -17.68
CA PHE A 197 -33.18 -33.27 -17.98
C PHE A 197 -33.78 -33.66 -19.35
N THR A 198 -33.05 -34.34 -20.24
CA THR A 198 -33.52 -34.60 -21.63
C THR A 198 -33.62 -36.07 -22.00
N ASP A 199 -32.55 -36.86 -21.78
CA ASP A 199 -32.51 -38.31 -22.00
C ASP A 199 -32.30 -39.11 -20.68
N GLY A 200 -32.04 -38.41 -19.57
CA GLY A 200 -31.76 -38.97 -18.25
C GLY A 200 -32.98 -39.15 -17.31
N PRO A 201 -32.74 -39.36 -15.99
CA PRO A 201 -33.79 -39.69 -15.03
C PRO A 201 -34.75 -38.52 -14.69
N LEU A 202 -34.45 -37.29 -15.14
CA LEU A 202 -35.19 -36.08 -14.80
C LEU A 202 -35.98 -35.49 -15.98
N GLN A 203 -36.13 -36.23 -17.08
CA GLN A 203 -36.92 -35.89 -18.29
C GLN A 203 -38.40 -35.53 -18.07
N ASP A 204 -38.93 -35.69 -16.85
CA ASP A 204 -40.31 -35.36 -16.48
C ASP A 204 -40.42 -34.04 -15.68
N LEU A 205 -39.31 -33.35 -15.39
CA LEU A 205 -39.31 -32.00 -14.76
C LEU A 205 -39.74 -30.91 -15.74
N THR A 206 -40.27 -29.81 -15.20
CA THR A 206 -40.79 -28.66 -15.97
C THR A 206 -40.01 -27.38 -15.68
N LEU A 207 -40.32 -26.28 -16.39
CA LEU A 207 -39.65 -24.99 -16.21
C LEU A 207 -39.70 -24.51 -14.75
N ASP A 208 -40.89 -24.52 -14.15
CA ASP A 208 -41.16 -24.03 -12.80
C ASP A 208 -40.45 -24.87 -11.71
N ASP A 209 -40.01 -26.10 -12.03
CA ASP A 209 -39.26 -26.98 -11.13
C ASP A 209 -37.74 -26.70 -11.18
N LEU A 210 -37.25 -26.04 -12.24
CA LEU A 210 -35.83 -25.86 -12.57
C LEU A 210 -35.34 -24.41 -12.50
N TYR A 211 -36.09 -23.44 -13.03
CA TYR A 211 -35.63 -22.06 -13.20
C TYR A 211 -36.66 -21.05 -12.73
N VAL A 212 -36.22 -20.03 -11.99
CA VAL A 212 -37.11 -19.04 -11.37
C VAL A 212 -37.40 -17.82 -12.25
N ASP A 213 -36.49 -17.47 -13.18
CA ASP A 213 -36.66 -16.37 -14.13
C ASP A 213 -35.88 -16.58 -15.45
N SER A 214 -35.60 -15.49 -16.19
CA SER A 214 -34.83 -15.50 -17.44
C SER A 214 -33.31 -15.40 -17.28
N ALA A 215 -32.82 -14.91 -16.15
CA ALA A 215 -31.40 -14.91 -15.83
C ALA A 215 -30.97 -16.36 -15.51
N PRO A 216 -29.70 -16.67 -15.19
CA PRO A 216 -29.30 -18.03 -14.88
C PRO A 216 -29.66 -18.43 -13.44
N HIS A 217 -30.81 -18.00 -12.91
CA HIS A 217 -31.25 -18.34 -11.55
C HIS A 217 -31.99 -19.69 -11.55
N GLY A 218 -31.33 -20.71 -10.99
CA GLY A 218 -31.92 -22.03 -10.75
C GLY A 218 -32.83 -22.05 -9.52
N THR A 219 -33.63 -23.11 -9.37
CA THR A 219 -34.22 -23.50 -8.08
C THR A 219 -33.18 -24.18 -7.18
N GLU A 220 -33.46 -24.35 -5.88
CA GLU A 220 -32.66 -25.20 -4.98
C GLU A 220 -32.35 -26.58 -5.58
N THR A 221 -33.28 -27.14 -6.38
CA THR A 221 -33.10 -28.41 -7.09
C THR A 221 -31.95 -28.34 -8.11
N VAL A 222 -31.80 -27.24 -8.84
CA VAL A 222 -30.70 -27.03 -9.79
C VAL A 222 -29.37 -26.81 -9.08
N TYR A 223 -29.34 -26.00 -8.02
CA TYR A 223 -28.11 -25.82 -7.23
C TYR A 223 -27.67 -27.11 -6.54
N PHE A 224 -28.60 -27.92 -6.02
CA PHE A 224 -28.30 -29.25 -5.49
C PHE A 224 -27.68 -30.18 -6.55
N LEU A 225 -28.23 -30.22 -7.78
CA LEU A 225 -27.70 -31.03 -8.88
C LEU A 225 -26.33 -30.54 -9.38
N ALA A 226 -26.14 -29.23 -9.53
CA ALA A 226 -24.84 -28.63 -9.84
C ALA A 226 -23.79 -29.00 -8.78
N SER A 227 -24.18 -29.01 -7.52
CA SER A 227 -23.32 -29.40 -6.40
C SER A 227 -22.95 -30.87 -6.42
N MET A 228 -23.88 -31.77 -6.79
CA MET A 228 -23.55 -33.19 -6.97
C MET A 228 -22.47 -33.39 -8.05
N ILE A 229 -22.53 -32.63 -9.14
CA ILE A 229 -21.54 -32.69 -10.24
C ILE A 229 -20.20 -32.11 -9.77
N THR A 230 -20.22 -30.97 -9.10
CA THR A 230 -19.02 -30.27 -8.62
C THR A 230 -18.29 -31.06 -7.53
N TYR A 231 -19.03 -31.67 -6.60
CA TYR A 231 -18.49 -32.58 -5.59
C TYR A 231 -17.80 -33.79 -6.25
N GLN A 232 -18.45 -34.46 -7.20
CA GLN A 232 -17.85 -35.62 -7.86
C GLN A 232 -16.61 -35.27 -8.69
N ALA A 233 -16.54 -34.07 -9.28
CA ALA A 233 -15.37 -33.61 -10.02
C ALA A 233 -14.19 -33.26 -9.11
N THR A 234 -14.45 -32.70 -7.93
CA THR A 234 -13.41 -32.23 -6.99
C THR A 234 -12.93 -33.31 -6.02
N PHE A 235 -13.84 -34.06 -5.39
CA PHE A 235 -13.50 -35.18 -4.49
C PHE A 235 -13.18 -36.49 -5.23
N GLY A 236 -13.48 -36.58 -6.53
CA GLY A 236 -13.23 -37.77 -7.35
C GLY A 236 -14.10 -39.00 -7.00
N GLU A 237 -15.09 -38.86 -6.11
CA GLU A 237 -15.97 -39.96 -5.67
C GLU A 237 -17.46 -39.57 -5.66
N PRO A 238 -18.39 -40.53 -5.90
CA PRO A 238 -19.83 -40.28 -5.82
C PRO A 238 -20.30 -39.78 -4.45
N VAL A 239 -21.36 -38.97 -4.42
CA VAL A 239 -22.02 -38.51 -3.19
C VAL A 239 -22.48 -39.73 -2.37
N PRO A 240 -22.37 -39.73 -1.02
CA PRO A 240 -22.77 -40.88 -0.19
C PRO A 240 -24.18 -41.40 -0.48
N ALA A 241 -24.30 -42.71 -0.73
CA ALA A 241 -25.57 -43.35 -1.13
C ALA A 241 -26.63 -43.43 -0.01
N ASP A 242 -26.28 -43.05 1.22
CA ASP A 242 -27.19 -42.87 2.37
C ASP A 242 -27.37 -41.41 2.81
N PHE A 243 -26.97 -40.44 1.96
CA PHE A 243 -27.28 -39.02 2.15
C PHE A 243 -28.80 -38.76 2.19
N GLU A 244 -29.29 -38.07 3.24
CA GLU A 244 -30.71 -37.74 3.38
C GLU A 244 -31.07 -36.47 2.58
N VAL A 245 -31.37 -36.64 1.28
CA VAL A 245 -31.76 -35.52 0.39
C VAL A 245 -32.93 -34.72 1.00
N PRO A 246 -32.80 -33.39 1.19
CA PRO A 246 -33.80 -32.59 1.88
C PRO A 246 -35.06 -32.36 1.05
N ASN A 247 -36.17 -32.07 1.74
CA ASN A 247 -37.52 -32.01 1.16
C ASN A 247 -37.82 -30.71 0.37
N THR A 248 -36.85 -29.81 0.21
CA THR A 248 -36.94 -28.63 -0.66
C THR A 248 -36.54 -28.95 -2.10
N VAL A 249 -35.63 -29.93 -2.27
CA VAL A 249 -35.26 -30.53 -3.57
C VAL A 249 -36.45 -31.33 -4.14
N ASP A 250 -36.65 -31.29 -5.46
CA ASP A 250 -37.81 -31.91 -6.09
C ASP A 250 -37.94 -33.43 -5.79
N PRO A 251 -39.16 -33.93 -5.47
CA PRO A 251 -39.38 -35.35 -5.20
C PRO A 251 -38.94 -36.34 -6.27
N LEU A 252 -38.80 -35.96 -7.56
CA LEU A 252 -38.25 -36.82 -8.61
C LEU A 252 -36.74 -36.99 -8.46
N VAL A 253 -36.01 -35.95 -8.07
CA VAL A 253 -34.58 -36.03 -7.70
C VAL A 253 -34.41 -36.93 -6.47
N ILE A 254 -35.20 -36.71 -5.41
CA ILE A 254 -35.19 -37.57 -4.20
C ILE A 254 -35.47 -39.04 -4.55
N GLN A 255 -36.41 -39.32 -5.45
CA GLN A 255 -36.74 -40.69 -5.88
C GLN A 255 -35.70 -41.32 -6.83
N SER A 256 -34.82 -40.50 -7.43
CA SER A 256 -33.89 -40.91 -8.49
C SER A 256 -32.42 -40.75 -8.11
N PHE A 257 -32.13 -40.35 -6.87
CA PHE A 257 -30.79 -40.01 -6.36
C PHE A 257 -29.71 -41.04 -6.75
N ASP A 258 -29.90 -42.33 -6.46
CA ASP A 258 -28.99 -43.42 -6.86
C ASP A 258 -28.63 -43.36 -8.36
N ALA A 259 -29.62 -43.11 -9.22
CA ALA A 259 -29.47 -43.11 -10.68
C ALA A 259 -28.82 -41.82 -11.20
N ILE A 260 -29.11 -40.68 -10.57
CA ILE A 260 -28.45 -39.39 -10.85
C ILE A 260 -26.97 -39.48 -10.48
N ASN A 261 -26.69 -39.89 -9.24
CA ASN A 261 -25.34 -40.05 -8.70
C ASN A 261 -24.49 -41.01 -9.54
N THR A 262 -25.08 -42.14 -9.97
CA THR A 262 -24.44 -43.07 -10.93
C THR A 262 -24.22 -42.43 -12.30
N ARG A 263 -25.17 -41.67 -12.84
CA ARG A 263 -25.04 -41.09 -14.19
C ARG A 263 -23.98 -39.98 -14.25
N ILE A 264 -23.90 -39.15 -13.21
CA ILE A 264 -22.81 -38.17 -13.06
C ILE A 264 -21.46 -38.91 -13.04
N ALA A 265 -21.34 -40.01 -12.29
CA ALA A 265 -20.11 -40.80 -12.23
C ALA A 265 -19.74 -41.49 -13.56
N GLU A 266 -20.73 -41.87 -14.38
CA GLU A 266 -20.51 -42.36 -15.76
C GLU A 266 -20.05 -41.25 -16.72
N VAL A 267 -20.43 -39.99 -16.48
CA VAL A 267 -20.06 -38.83 -17.32
C VAL A 267 -18.67 -38.31 -16.95
N LEU A 268 -18.40 -38.12 -15.66
CA LEU A 268 -17.09 -37.67 -15.15
C LEU A 268 -16.02 -38.77 -15.15
N GLY A 269 -16.42 -40.04 -15.29
CA GLY A 269 -15.51 -41.18 -15.34
C GLY A 269 -15.06 -41.73 -13.97
N THR A 270 -15.72 -41.31 -12.89
CA THR A 270 -15.46 -41.77 -11.51
C THR A 270 -16.10 -43.14 -11.19
N ASP A 271 -16.95 -43.71 -12.07
CA ASP A 271 -17.56 -45.04 -11.86
C ASP A 271 -16.49 -46.14 -11.65
N GLY A 272 -16.48 -46.70 -10.44
CA GLY A 272 -15.59 -47.79 -10.06
C GLY A 272 -14.16 -47.38 -9.73
N ALA A 273 -13.89 -46.08 -9.57
CA ALA A 273 -12.67 -45.62 -8.90
C ALA A 273 -12.67 -46.07 -7.43
N GLU A 274 -11.50 -46.47 -6.92
CA GLU A 274 -11.19 -46.20 -5.51
C GLU A 274 -10.80 -44.71 -5.48
N PRO A 275 -11.19 -43.91 -4.46
CA PRO A 275 -10.93 -42.48 -4.45
C PRO A 275 -9.43 -42.22 -4.65
N THR A 276 -9.10 -41.66 -5.81
CA THR A 276 -7.83 -40.97 -6.00
C THR A 276 -7.94 -39.69 -5.20
N PRO A 277 -7.18 -39.52 -4.10
CA PRO A 277 -7.05 -38.19 -3.52
C PRO A 277 -6.47 -37.25 -4.60
N PRO A 278 -6.59 -35.92 -4.41
CA PRO A 278 -5.72 -34.98 -5.12
C PRO A 278 -4.25 -35.44 -5.06
N PRO A 279 -3.39 -35.02 -6.01
CA PRO A 279 -1.96 -35.37 -5.99
C PRO A 279 -1.42 -35.14 -4.58
N VAL A 280 -0.80 -36.19 -4.01
CA VAL A 280 -0.46 -36.22 -2.57
C VAL A 280 0.22 -34.92 -2.20
N VAL A 281 -0.41 -34.15 -1.31
CA VAL A 281 0.17 -32.97 -0.69
C VAL A 281 1.52 -33.40 -0.12
N VAL A 282 2.56 -33.01 -0.84
CA VAL A 282 3.87 -32.80 -0.25
C VAL A 282 3.63 -31.57 0.60
N GLU A 283 3.74 -31.71 1.93
CA GLU A 283 3.73 -30.52 2.77
C GLU A 283 4.83 -29.60 2.23
N PRO A 284 4.54 -28.33 1.91
CA PRO A 284 5.47 -27.47 1.20
C PRO A 284 6.75 -27.39 2.04
N ASN A 285 7.89 -27.71 1.42
CA ASN A 285 9.18 -27.80 2.11
C ASN A 285 9.40 -26.54 2.94
N SER A 286 9.33 -26.67 4.26
CA SER A 286 9.42 -25.54 5.16
C SER A 286 10.81 -24.95 5.14
N ASP A 287 10.91 -23.62 5.17
CA ASP A 287 12.22 -22.95 5.17
C ASP A 287 13.06 -23.30 6.42
N PRO A 288 14.39 -23.44 6.28
CA PRO A 288 15.30 -23.70 7.40
C PRO A 288 15.22 -22.65 8.52
N ILE A 289 14.84 -23.06 9.73
CA ILE A 289 14.85 -22.19 10.90
C ILE A 289 16.30 -22.05 11.42
N VAL A 290 16.93 -20.92 11.10
CA VAL A 290 18.24 -20.53 11.66
C VAL A 290 18.10 -19.92 13.05
N GLU A 291 19.08 -20.15 13.92
CA GLU A 291 19.28 -19.35 15.15
C GLU A 291 20.51 -18.42 14.97
N SER A 292 20.81 -17.54 15.94
CA SER A 292 21.94 -16.60 15.83
C SER A 292 23.15 -17.06 16.64
N GLU A 293 24.30 -17.28 16.00
CA GLU A 293 25.54 -17.62 16.71
C GLU A 293 26.22 -16.39 17.31
N TYR A 294 26.92 -16.64 18.42
CA TYR A 294 27.89 -15.72 19.00
C TYR A 294 29.19 -16.47 19.31
N THR A 295 30.34 -15.90 18.93
CA THR A 295 31.66 -16.47 19.25
C THR A 295 32.69 -15.43 19.65
N GLU A 296 33.63 -15.82 20.51
CA GLU A 296 34.73 -14.98 21.03
C GLU A 296 36.08 -15.58 20.65
N LEU A 297 37.02 -14.74 20.22
CA LEU A 297 38.42 -15.11 19.95
C LEU A 297 39.38 -13.98 20.33
N SER A 298 40.66 -14.30 20.59
CA SER A 298 41.72 -13.30 20.72
C SER A 298 42.07 -12.69 19.36
N GLN A 299 42.58 -11.46 19.38
CA GLN A 299 43.18 -10.80 18.23
C GLN A 299 44.24 -11.69 17.54
N GLY A 300 44.04 -11.99 16.26
CA GLY A 300 44.97 -12.79 15.45
C GLY A 300 44.81 -14.31 15.55
N ASP A 301 43.88 -14.82 16.36
CA ASP A 301 43.40 -16.20 16.22
C ASP A 301 42.45 -16.35 15.00
N VAL A 302 42.06 -17.59 14.68
CA VAL A 302 41.12 -17.92 13.60
C VAL A 302 39.94 -18.68 14.20
N ALA A 303 38.72 -18.21 13.95
CA ALA A 303 37.49 -18.89 14.35
C ALA A 303 37.07 -19.89 13.27
N VAL A 304 36.53 -21.04 13.70
CA VAL A 304 35.88 -22.04 12.83
C VAL A 304 34.52 -22.32 13.44
N ILE A 305 33.48 -21.90 12.72
CA ILE A 305 32.11 -21.75 13.22
C ILE A 305 31.22 -22.76 12.49
N ASP A 306 30.46 -23.52 13.27
CA ASP A 306 29.55 -24.57 12.82
C ASP A 306 28.12 -24.03 12.95
N VAL A 307 27.73 -23.17 12.00
CA VAL A 307 26.46 -22.39 12.09
C VAL A 307 25.24 -23.31 12.18
N LEU A 308 25.23 -24.39 11.38
CA LEU A 308 24.24 -25.48 11.38
C LEU A 308 24.19 -26.34 12.67
N ALA A 309 24.78 -25.88 13.79
CA ALA A 309 24.80 -26.62 15.06
C ALA A 309 23.57 -26.38 15.95
N ASN A 310 22.84 -25.29 15.70
CA ASN A 310 21.60 -24.91 16.39
C ASN A 310 20.42 -24.70 15.44
N ASP A 311 20.68 -24.44 14.16
CA ASP A 311 19.66 -24.45 13.10
C ASP A 311 18.84 -25.74 13.06
N SER A 312 17.59 -25.64 12.64
CA SER A 312 16.66 -26.75 12.57
C SER A 312 15.72 -26.66 11.38
N ASP A 313 15.19 -27.81 10.98
CA ASP A 313 14.34 -27.99 9.81
C ASP A 313 12.97 -28.52 10.29
N PRO A 314 11.83 -27.89 9.94
CA PRO A 314 10.52 -28.31 10.42
C PRO A 314 10.10 -29.71 9.91
N ASP A 315 10.38 -30.02 8.66
CA ASP A 315 10.14 -31.32 8.02
C ASP A 315 11.17 -32.38 8.45
N GLY A 316 12.34 -31.91 8.87
CA GLY A 316 13.44 -32.70 9.41
C GLY A 316 14.52 -33.05 8.39
N ASP A 317 14.62 -32.27 7.32
CA ASP A 317 15.56 -32.48 6.22
C ASP A 317 16.98 -31.97 6.50
N THR A 318 17.89 -32.20 5.55
CA THR A 318 19.34 -32.16 5.80
C THR A 318 19.96 -30.82 5.42
N LEU A 319 19.87 -29.87 6.36
CA LEU A 319 20.46 -28.53 6.22
C LEU A 319 21.93 -28.53 5.78
N THR A 320 22.25 -27.60 4.88
CA THR A 320 23.59 -27.36 4.35
C THR A 320 23.90 -25.88 4.22
N LEU A 321 25.15 -25.51 4.52
CA LEU A 321 25.68 -24.16 4.35
C LEU A 321 25.97 -23.90 2.87
N GLN A 322 25.12 -23.10 2.22
CA GLN A 322 25.18 -22.79 0.79
C GLN A 322 26.23 -21.70 0.49
N SER A 323 26.21 -20.62 1.26
CA SER A 323 27.12 -19.48 1.11
C SER A 323 27.37 -18.74 2.43
N ALA A 324 28.37 -17.86 2.44
CA ALA A 324 28.68 -16.98 3.56
C ALA A 324 29.12 -15.61 3.02
N GLY A 325 28.63 -14.54 3.65
CA GLY A 325 28.96 -13.16 3.32
C GLY A 325 30.38 -12.76 3.69
N ASN A 326 30.72 -11.50 3.38
CA ASN A 326 31.97 -10.90 3.84
C ASN A 326 31.80 -10.32 5.24
N ALA A 327 32.87 -10.35 6.04
CA ALA A 327 32.96 -9.58 7.27
C ALA A 327 33.51 -8.18 6.99
N GLN A 328 33.18 -7.19 7.82
CA GLN A 328 33.69 -5.82 7.62
C GLN A 328 35.13 -5.67 8.13
N ASN A 329 35.49 -6.39 9.21
CA ASN A 329 36.78 -6.25 9.90
C ASN A 329 37.63 -7.53 9.87
N GLY A 330 37.33 -8.45 8.95
CA GLY A 330 38.09 -9.68 8.73
C GLY A 330 37.86 -10.29 7.35
N SER A 331 38.22 -11.56 7.22
CA SER A 331 38.07 -12.37 6.01
C SER A 331 37.35 -13.67 6.31
N VAL A 332 36.50 -14.11 5.38
CA VAL A 332 35.60 -15.25 5.52
C VAL A 332 35.86 -16.27 4.40
N GLU A 333 35.95 -17.56 4.74
CA GLU A 333 36.02 -18.66 3.78
C GLU A 333 35.18 -19.85 4.30
N ILE A 334 34.45 -20.55 3.43
CA ILE A 334 33.79 -21.82 3.81
C ILE A 334 34.78 -22.97 3.63
N ILE A 335 35.11 -23.67 4.71
CA ILE A 335 36.02 -24.83 4.70
C ILE A 335 35.34 -26.03 5.37
N ASP A 336 35.28 -27.17 4.66
CA ASP A 336 34.64 -28.42 5.12
C ASP A 336 33.22 -28.22 5.71
N GLY A 337 32.44 -27.31 5.11
CA GLY A 337 31.06 -27.00 5.49
C GLY A 337 30.91 -26.06 6.69
N ARG A 338 31.97 -25.35 7.10
CA ARG A 338 31.96 -24.40 8.22
C ARG A 338 32.46 -23.02 7.79
N VAL A 339 31.93 -21.99 8.42
CA VAL A 339 32.41 -20.60 8.27
C VAL A 339 33.75 -20.48 8.99
N VAL A 340 34.79 -20.05 8.28
CA VAL A 340 36.12 -19.77 8.85
C VAL A 340 36.37 -18.29 8.78
N TYR A 341 36.52 -17.66 9.95
CA TYR A 341 36.76 -16.23 10.08
C TYR A 341 38.17 -15.94 10.60
N MET A 342 38.87 -15.03 9.92
CA MET A 342 40.16 -14.51 10.34
C MET A 342 40.09 -12.97 10.38
N PRO A 343 40.21 -12.33 11.57
CA PRO A 343 40.14 -10.88 11.70
C PRO A 343 41.35 -10.20 11.06
N ASN A 344 41.18 -8.93 10.70
CA ASN A 344 42.26 -8.08 10.19
C ASN A 344 43.35 -7.86 11.26
N GLU A 345 44.60 -7.70 10.82
CA GLU A 345 45.75 -7.53 11.73
C GLU A 345 45.57 -6.25 12.58
N GLY A 346 45.49 -6.44 13.91
CA GLY A 346 45.27 -5.36 14.88
C GLY A 346 43.80 -5.03 15.18
N PHE A 347 42.82 -5.73 14.58
CA PHE A 347 41.41 -5.54 14.93
C PHE A 347 41.05 -6.10 16.31
N SER A 348 40.17 -5.41 17.02
CA SER A 348 39.47 -5.88 18.23
C SER A 348 38.16 -5.11 18.36
N GLY A 349 37.04 -5.84 18.46
CA GLY A 349 35.69 -5.28 18.31
C GLY A 349 34.71 -6.39 17.90
N SER A 350 33.44 -6.02 17.72
CA SER A 350 32.45 -6.92 17.13
C SER A 350 32.51 -6.83 15.60
N ASP A 351 32.40 -7.96 14.93
CA ASP A 351 32.24 -8.10 13.49
C ASP A 351 30.99 -8.95 13.23
N SER A 352 30.41 -8.87 12.03
CA SER A 352 29.22 -9.64 11.64
C SER A 352 29.45 -10.39 10.34
N ILE A 353 28.83 -11.56 10.19
CA ILE A 353 28.91 -12.40 8.99
C ILE A 353 27.52 -12.98 8.75
N THR A 354 26.94 -12.70 7.58
CA THR A 354 25.72 -13.38 7.13
C THR A 354 26.06 -14.73 6.49
N TYR A 355 25.12 -15.68 6.49
CA TYR A 355 25.29 -16.97 5.84
C TYR A 355 23.96 -17.54 5.35
N VAL A 356 23.96 -18.25 4.22
CA VAL A 356 22.74 -18.84 3.65
C VAL A 356 22.74 -20.35 3.87
N VAL A 357 21.68 -20.84 4.50
CA VAL A 357 21.37 -22.27 4.70
C VAL A 357 20.37 -22.74 3.65
N THR A 358 20.40 -24.02 3.28
CA THR A 358 19.37 -24.68 2.46
C THR A 358 19.23 -26.16 2.83
N ASP A 359 18.00 -26.66 2.83
CA ASP A 359 17.61 -28.08 2.98
C ASP A 359 18.04 -28.98 1.79
N ASN A 360 18.20 -28.39 0.59
CA ASN A 360 18.42 -29.01 -0.73
C ASN A 360 17.17 -29.54 -1.47
N GLU A 361 15.97 -29.41 -0.93
CA GLU A 361 14.70 -29.81 -1.57
C GLU A 361 13.86 -28.58 -2.00
N GLY A 362 14.06 -27.39 -1.42
CA GLY A 362 13.54 -26.12 -1.95
C GLY A 362 13.97 -24.84 -1.22
N GLY A 363 13.96 -24.86 0.12
CA GLY A 363 14.07 -23.68 0.97
C GLY A 363 15.48 -23.13 1.17
N PHE A 364 15.57 -21.86 1.57
CA PHE A 364 16.79 -21.17 1.92
C PHE A 364 16.55 -19.97 2.84
N VAL A 365 17.37 -19.83 3.89
CA VAL A 365 17.28 -18.72 4.86
C VAL A 365 18.65 -18.13 5.14
N GLU A 366 18.71 -16.81 5.32
CA GLU A 366 19.92 -16.11 5.78
C GLU A 366 19.97 -16.04 7.32
N GLY A 367 21.03 -16.58 7.91
CA GLY A 367 21.39 -16.44 9.31
C GLY A 367 22.56 -15.48 9.52
N VAL A 368 22.81 -15.10 10.78
CA VAL A 368 23.84 -14.12 11.16
C VAL A 368 24.65 -14.62 12.35
N VAL A 369 25.98 -14.67 12.19
CA VAL A 369 26.92 -14.91 13.30
C VAL A 369 27.61 -13.62 13.72
N THR A 370 27.49 -13.29 15.01
CA THR A 370 28.25 -12.21 15.65
C THR A 370 29.60 -12.73 16.15
N VAL A 371 30.68 -12.04 15.79
CA VAL A 371 32.06 -12.42 16.16
C VAL A 371 32.71 -11.31 17.00
N GLN A 372 32.94 -11.57 18.28
CA GLN A 372 33.62 -10.63 19.19
C GLN A 372 35.11 -10.95 19.29
N VAL A 373 35.93 -10.10 18.67
CA VAL A 373 37.40 -10.17 18.75
C VAL A 373 37.87 -9.42 20.00
N LEU A 374 38.46 -10.14 20.93
CA LEU A 374 38.99 -9.63 22.20
C LEU A 374 40.43 -9.13 22.01
N ALA A 375 40.75 -7.99 22.63
CA ALA A 375 42.13 -7.50 22.70
C ALA A 375 42.98 -8.40 23.62
N ASP A 376 44.23 -8.63 23.24
CA ASP A 376 45.10 -9.62 23.90
C ASP A 376 45.67 -9.08 25.23
N GLU A 377 45.10 -9.49 26.38
CA GLU A 377 45.52 -8.99 27.69
C GLU A 377 46.92 -9.47 28.12
N PRO A 378 47.80 -8.59 28.62
CA PRO A 378 49.14 -8.96 29.05
C PRO A 378 49.13 -9.79 30.37
N ALA A 379 49.75 -10.96 30.33
CA ALA A 379 49.73 -11.93 31.44
C ALA A 379 50.35 -11.40 32.76
N PRO A 380 49.75 -11.68 33.94
CA PRO A 380 50.08 -10.99 35.19
C PRO A 380 51.25 -11.58 36.02
N GLU A 381 52.00 -10.68 36.67
CA GLU A 381 52.86 -10.93 37.85
C GLU A 381 52.39 -10.00 39.02
N PRO A 382 52.77 -10.27 40.30
CA PRO A 382 51.82 -10.09 41.41
C PRO A 382 51.95 -8.85 42.31
N GLU A 383 50.78 -8.34 42.72
CA GLU A 383 50.46 -7.56 43.95
C GLU A 383 51.17 -6.20 44.18
N PRO A 384 50.46 -5.20 44.73
CA PRO A 384 50.40 -3.90 44.07
C PRO A 384 51.54 -2.94 44.39
N ILE A 385 51.95 -2.20 43.35
CA ILE A 385 52.66 -0.93 43.44
C ILE A 385 51.71 0.15 42.89
N VAL A 386 51.73 1.34 43.49
CA VAL A 386 51.01 2.49 42.93
C VAL A 386 51.70 2.89 41.62
N VAL A 387 51.05 2.62 40.50
CA VAL A 387 51.40 3.20 39.21
C VAL A 387 50.83 4.61 39.18
N GLU A 388 51.64 5.60 38.83
CA GLU A 388 51.11 6.93 38.52
C GLU A 388 50.45 6.84 37.13
N LEU A 389 49.32 7.54 36.93
CA LEU A 389 48.61 7.48 35.64
C LEU A 389 49.47 8.15 34.58
N ASN A 390 49.91 7.39 33.60
CA ASN A 390 50.62 7.89 32.43
C ASN A 390 49.71 8.89 31.69
N SER A 391 50.18 10.11 31.54
CA SER A 391 49.44 11.18 30.84
C SER A 391 49.67 11.08 29.34
N ASP A 392 48.65 11.37 28.51
CA ASP A 392 48.85 11.40 27.06
C ASP A 392 49.88 12.49 26.65
N PRO A 393 50.68 12.23 25.58
CA PRO A 393 51.57 13.24 25.02
C PRO A 393 50.86 14.55 24.66
N ILE A 394 51.56 15.68 24.82
CA ILE A 394 51.06 16.98 24.40
C ILE A 394 51.75 17.39 23.09
N VAL A 395 51.01 17.33 21.99
CA VAL A 395 51.44 17.86 20.69
C VAL A 395 51.33 19.38 20.61
N ALA A 396 52.20 20.00 19.81
CA ALA A 396 52.12 21.40 19.45
C ALA A 396 52.12 21.57 17.92
N GLY A 397 51.05 22.14 17.36
CA GLY A 397 50.87 22.28 15.91
C GLY A 397 52.06 22.94 15.20
N GLU A 398 52.61 22.24 14.21
CA GLU A 398 53.85 22.62 13.49
C GLU A 398 53.53 23.27 12.13
N TYR A 399 54.42 24.16 11.67
CA TYR A 399 54.27 24.87 10.39
C TYR A 399 55.59 25.00 9.63
N THR A 400 55.58 24.63 8.34
CA THR A 400 56.75 24.75 7.47
C THR A 400 56.45 25.34 6.10
N GLU A 401 57.46 25.96 5.47
CA GLU A 401 57.37 26.53 4.13
C GLU A 401 58.37 25.82 3.19
N LEU A 402 57.89 25.39 2.02
CA LEU A 402 58.70 24.67 1.02
C LEU A 402 58.78 25.45 -0.30
N SER A 403 59.93 25.40 -0.95
CA SER A 403 60.09 25.90 -2.33
C SER A 403 59.34 25.00 -3.34
N PRO A 404 59.01 25.50 -4.55
CA PRO A 404 58.44 24.66 -5.60
C PRO A 404 59.31 23.41 -5.89
N GLY A 405 58.74 22.22 -5.71
CA GLY A 405 59.45 20.94 -5.91
C GLY A 405 60.50 20.61 -4.84
N GLU A 406 60.44 21.23 -3.66
CA GLU A 406 61.28 20.88 -2.51
C GLU A 406 60.61 19.78 -1.66
N VAL A 407 61.37 18.76 -1.28
CA VAL A 407 60.93 17.68 -0.39
C VAL A 407 61.20 18.09 1.06
N GLY A 408 60.16 18.17 1.87
CA GLY A 408 60.25 18.54 3.29
C GLY A 408 60.63 17.35 4.17
N PHE A 409 61.49 17.58 5.16
CA PHE A 409 61.85 16.59 6.18
C PHE A 409 61.72 17.22 7.58
N ILE A 410 60.57 16.99 8.21
CA ILE A 410 60.06 17.77 9.35
C ILE A 410 60.16 16.97 10.65
N ASP A 411 60.72 17.61 11.67
CA ASP A 411 60.94 17.05 13.00
C ASP A 411 59.76 17.44 13.93
N VAL A 412 58.56 16.93 13.65
CA VAL A 412 57.34 17.36 14.37
C VAL A 412 57.40 17.11 15.88
N LEU A 413 58.18 16.13 16.35
CA LEU A 413 58.40 15.84 17.77
C LEU A 413 59.30 16.88 18.48
N ALA A 414 59.79 17.93 17.79
CA ALA A 414 60.79 18.85 18.33
C ALA A 414 60.23 19.94 19.27
N ASN A 415 58.91 20.15 19.24
CA ASN A 415 58.16 21.08 20.08
C ASN A 415 57.13 20.38 21.00
N ASP A 416 56.80 19.12 20.72
CA ASP A 416 55.95 18.25 21.54
C ASP A 416 56.59 17.96 22.92
N SER A 417 55.76 17.58 23.89
CA SER A 417 56.22 17.25 25.24
C SER A 417 55.36 16.23 25.96
N ASP A 418 56.00 15.28 26.62
CA ASP A 418 55.37 14.34 27.53
C ASP A 418 55.21 14.95 28.95
N PRO A 419 54.04 14.83 29.62
CA PRO A 419 53.85 15.39 30.97
C PRO A 419 54.63 14.68 32.09
N ASP A 420 54.82 13.37 31.96
CA ASP A 420 55.52 12.52 32.94
C ASP A 420 57.03 12.41 32.63
N GLY A 421 57.41 12.73 31.39
CA GLY A 421 58.78 12.92 30.89
C GLY A 421 59.29 11.77 30.02
N ASP A 422 58.41 10.92 29.50
CA ASP A 422 58.75 9.75 28.70
C ASP A 422 59.03 10.08 27.22
N ALA A 423 59.40 9.05 26.45
CA ALA A 423 60.12 9.21 25.18
C ALA A 423 59.20 9.14 23.95
N LEU A 424 58.77 10.32 23.49
CA LEU A 424 57.88 10.46 22.34
C LEU A 424 58.45 9.91 21.02
N SER A 425 57.56 9.34 20.22
CA SER A 425 57.85 8.74 18.92
C SER A 425 56.62 8.81 17.99
N LEU A 426 56.85 8.88 16.67
CA LEU A 426 55.78 8.84 15.67
C LEU A 426 55.30 7.40 15.44
N GLN A 427 53.98 7.18 15.57
CA GLN A 427 53.33 5.91 15.31
C GLN A 427 52.78 5.82 13.88
N SER A 428 52.19 6.90 13.37
CA SER A 428 51.63 6.98 12.01
C SER A 428 51.66 8.42 11.46
N VAL A 429 51.45 8.57 10.15
CA VAL A 429 51.30 9.85 9.44
C VAL A 429 50.37 9.67 8.23
N GLY A 430 49.57 10.68 7.90
CA GLY A 430 48.58 10.61 6.81
C GLY A 430 48.01 11.98 6.42
N GLY A 431 46.84 11.97 5.76
CA GLY A 431 46.06 13.17 5.44
C GLY A 431 46.53 14.03 4.26
N ALA A 432 47.74 13.82 3.73
CA ALA A 432 48.27 14.63 2.63
C ALA A 432 47.49 14.44 1.31
N ALA A 433 46.74 15.46 0.87
CA ALA A 433 45.94 15.41 -0.35
C ALA A 433 46.73 15.76 -1.64
N ASN A 434 47.77 16.60 -1.53
CA ASN A 434 48.51 17.19 -2.65
C ASN A 434 49.98 16.75 -2.71
N GLY A 435 50.29 15.58 -2.16
CA GLY A 435 51.63 14.97 -2.18
C GLY A 435 51.65 13.63 -1.47
N SER A 436 52.82 13.01 -1.35
CA SER A 436 53.01 11.78 -0.55
C SER A 436 53.70 12.07 0.78
N VAL A 437 53.35 11.31 1.82
CA VAL A 437 53.91 11.44 3.16
C VAL A 437 54.31 10.08 3.75
N GLU A 438 55.46 10.00 4.42
CA GLU A 438 55.95 8.79 5.10
C GLU A 438 56.80 9.13 6.34
N ILE A 439 56.96 8.19 7.28
CA ILE A 439 57.88 8.33 8.42
C ILE A 439 59.24 7.76 8.04
N VAL A 440 60.27 8.60 8.01
CA VAL A 440 61.67 8.22 7.70
C VAL A 440 62.61 8.73 8.78
N ASP A 441 63.46 7.85 9.33
CA ASP A 441 64.37 8.11 10.46
C ASP A 441 63.71 8.82 11.67
N GLY A 442 62.41 8.56 11.91
CA GLY A 442 61.62 9.14 13.00
C GLY A 442 61.05 10.53 12.71
N ARG A 443 60.98 10.94 11.44
CA ARG A 443 60.47 12.25 10.99
C ARG A 443 59.48 12.13 9.85
N VAL A 444 58.65 13.16 9.69
CA VAL A 444 57.73 13.28 8.56
C VAL A 444 58.51 13.70 7.30
N LEU A 445 58.54 12.84 6.29
CA LEU A 445 59.00 13.17 4.95
C LEU A 445 57.78 13.50 4.08
N TYR A 446 57.69 14.74 3.56
CA TYR A 446 56.60 15.16 2.67
C TYR A 446 57.14 15.54 1.29
N THR A 447 56.57 14.93 0.25
CA THR A 447 56.88 15.20 -1.15
C THR A 447 55.65 15.80 -1.85
N PRO A 448 55.63 17.12 -2.14
CA PRO A 448 54.55 17.73 -2.91
C PRO A 448 54.40 17.13 -4.31
N ASN A 449 53.17 17.10 -4.82
CA ASN A 449 52.89 16.76 -6.22
C ASN A 449 53.56 17.75 -7.19
N ASP A 450 53.94 17.25 -8.37
CA ASP A 450 54.64 18.03 -9.40
C ASP A 450 53.82 19.27 -9.82
N GLY A 451 54.31 20.46 -9.44
CA GLY A 451 53.65 21.75 -9.74
C GLY A 451 52.69 22.27 -8.67
N PHE A 452 52.46 21.55 -7.57
CA PHE A 452 51.64 22.05 -6.46
C PHE A 452 52.26 23.29 -5.81
N ALA A 453 51.43 24.30 -5.54
CA ALA A 453 51.74 25.45 -4.70
C ALA A 453 50.45 25.88 -3.97
N GLY A 454 50.46 25.77 -2.65
CA GLY A 454 49.24 25.84 -1.84
C GLY A 454 49.51 25.47 -0.40
N ARG A 455 48.45 25.34 0.40
CA ARG A 455 48.52 24.81 1.76
C ARG A 455 48.13 23.35 1.78
N GLU A 456 48.79 22.60 2.65
CA GLU A 456 48.51 21.21 2.95
C GLU A 456 48.43 21.03 4.47
N THR A 457 47.58 20.11 4.94
CA THR A 457 47.49 19.71 6.35
C THR A 457 47.72 18.21 6.45
N ILE A 458 48.68 17.82 7.27
CA ILE A 458 49.14 16.44 7.45
C ILE A 458 48.85 16.03 8.88
N SER A 459 48.12 14.92 9.08
CA SER A 459 47.89 14.34 10.40
C SER A 459 49.01 13.37 10.78
N TYR A 460 49.32 13.28 12.07
CA TYR A 460 50.26 12.29 12.62
C TYR A 460 49.86 11.86 14.02
N VAL A 461 50.23 10.65 14.42
CA VAL A 461 50.01 10.12 15.77
C VAL A 461 51.35 10.04 16.51
N VAL A 462 51.39 10.59 17.73
CA VAL A 462 52.53 10.51 18.64
C VAL A 462 52.20 9.56 19.79
N THR A 463 53.16 8.72 20.19
CA THR A 463 53.07 7.89 21.40
C THR A 463 54.36 7.94 22.21
N ASP A 464 54.20 7.82 23.54
CA ASP A 464 55.24 7.74 24.57
C ASP A 464 55.88 6.35 24.72
N ASN A 465 55.32 5.31 24.08
CA ASN A 465 55.64 3.88 24.25
C ASN A 465 55.25 3.28 25.62
N GLN A 466 54.46 3.99 26.40
CA GLN A 466 54.01 3.66 27.76
C GLN A 466 52.48 3.52 27.86
N GLY A 467 51.75 4.07 26.90
CA GLY A 467 50.32 3.82 26.67
C GLY A 467 49.54 5.04 26.20
N GLY A 468 50.09 6.24 26.35
CA GLY A 468 49.48 7.47 25.87
C GLY A 468 49.69 7.67 24.38
N PHE A 469 48.69 8.26 23.73
CA PHE A 469 48.77 8.64 22.33
C PHE A 469 47.96 9.91 22.05
N VAL A 470 48.34 10.66 21.02
CA VAL A 470 47.64 11.88 20.62
C VAL A 470 47.80 12.14 19.12
N GLU A 471 46.78 12.73 18.50
CA GLU A 471 46.83 13.20 17.12
C GLU A 471 47.33 14.66 17.03
N GLY A 472 48.24 14.92 16.09
CA GLY A 472 48.79 16.25 15.81
C GLY A 472 48.64 16.67 14.35
N GLU A 473 48.63 17.99 14.13
CA GLU A 473 48.62 18.60 12.79
C GLU A 473 49.98 19.19 12.43
N LEU A 474 50.45 18.91 11.21
CA LEU A 474 51.53 19.61 10.52
C LEU A 474 50.93 20.39 9.35
N ARG A 475 51.10 21.72 9.34
CA ARG A 475 50.66 22.58 8.23
C ARG A 475 51.84 22.94 7.33
N VAL A 476 51.73 22.62 6.04
CA VAL A 476 52.77 22.90 5.03
C VAL A 476 52.27 23.97 4.07
N GLN A 477 53.08 24.99 3.80
CA GLN A 477 52.83 25.98 2.75
C GLN A 477 53.88 25.82 1.65
N VAL A 478 53.49 25.23 0.51
CA VAL A 478 54.34 25.21 -0.69
C VAL A 478 54.19 26.55 -1.41
N LEU A 479 55.31 27.20 -1.69
CA LEU A 479 55.36 28.55 -2.26
C LEU A 479 55.20 28.51 -3.79
N VAL A 480 54.58 29.55 -4.37
CA VAL A 480 54.44 29.70 -5.82
C VAL A 480 55.78 30.09 -6.45
N GLY A 481 56.16 29.44 -7.55
CA GLY A 481 57.37 29.79 -8.32
C GLY A 481 57.18 31.06 -9.14
N GLU A 482 58.12 32.01 -9.06
CA GLU A 482 58.03 33.27 -9.83
C GLU A 482 58.04 33.03 -11.35
N SER A 483 56.91 33.32 -12.00
CA SER A 483 56.78 33.43 -13.46
C SER A 483 56.39 34.85 -13.89
N THR A 484 56.90 35.29 -15.05
CA THR A 484 56.66 36.63 -15.60
C THR A 484 55.24 36.80 -16.19
N PRO A 485 54.67 38.02 -16.20
CA PRO A 485 53.21 38.23 -16.17
C PRO A 485 52.44 38.20 -17.50
N GLU A 486 51.21 37.67 -17.44
CA GLU A 486 49.89 38.19 -17.93
C GLU A 486 49.71 38.74 -19.37
N PRO A 487 48.52 38.57 -20.00
CA PRO A 487 47.25 39.14 -19.50
C PRO A 487 45.96 38.28 -19.56
N GLU A 488 45.00 38.69 -18.74
CA GLU A 488 43.60 38.23 -18.53
C GLU A 488 42.54 38.76 -19.54
N PRO A 489 41.20 38.47 -19.40
CA PRO A 489 40.44 37.28 -18.92
C PRO A 489 39.43 36.84 -20.03
N THR A 490 38.13 36.43 -19.94
CA THR A 490 37.00 36.16 -18.97
C THR A 490 35.84 35.53 -19.83
N PRO A 491 34.72 34.96 -19.29
CA PRO A 491 34.42 34.31 -18.00
C PRO A 491 33.73 32.92 -18.18
N GLU A 492 33.10 32.37 -17.12
CA GLU A 492 32.41 31.07 -17.02
C GLU A 492 30.89 31.15 -17.32
N PRO A 493 30.14 30.04 -17.14
CA PRO A 493 29.17 29.98 -16.02
C PRO A 493 29.36 28.76 -15.08
N PRO A 494 28.75 28.77 -13.88
CA PRO A 494 28.93 27.73 -12.85
C PRO A 494 27.77 26.71 -12.79
N VAL A 495 27.91 25.70 -11.93
CA VAL A 495 26.80 25.12 -11.18
C VAL A 495 27.05 25.40 -9.69
N THR A 496 26.02 25.81 -8.97
CA THR A 496 26.12 26.30 -7.59
C THR A 496 25.13 25.61 -6.67
N GLY A 497 25.64 24.97 -5.62
CA GLY A 497 24.97 24.89 -4.32
C GLY A 497 23.80 23.92 -4.20
N GLY A 498 24.05 22.61 -4.21
CA GLY A 498 23.25 21.73 -3.34
C GLY A 498 23.39 22.23 -1.90
N ILE A 499 22.27 22.47 -1.22
CA ILE A 499 22.22 22.94 0.18
C ILE A 499 21.75 21.77 1.03
N GLU A 500 22.52 21.39 2.05
CA GLU A 500 22.07 20.40 3.05
C GLU A 500 20.77 20.90 3.72
N GLY A 501 19.64 20.26 3.41
CA GLY A 501 18.37 20.45 4.10
C GLY A 501 17.70 21.83 3.97
N ALA A 502 17.88 22.54 2.85
CA ALA A 502 17.19 23.82 2.60
C ALA A 502 16.91 24.07 1.11
N GLY A 503 16.00 23.27 0.53
CA GLY A 503 15.47 23.45 -0.82
C GLY A 503 16.40 23.02 -1.96
N PHE A 504 16.09 23.48 -3.17
CA PHE A 504 16.74 23.11 -4.42
C PHE A 504 17.55 24.26 -5.01
N ALA A 505 18.71 23.96 -5.60
CA ALA A 505 19.32 24.81 -6.61
C ALA A 505 18.62 24.61 -7.95
N VAL A 506 18.28 25.70 -8.64
CA VAL A 506 17.60 25.69 -9.94
C VAL A 506 18.44 26.33 -11.05
N ALA A 507 18.42 25.72 -12.23
CA ALA A 507 18.93 26.26 -13.47
C ALA A 507 17.79 26.35 -14.51
N TYR A 508 17.54 27.55 -15.04
CA TYR A 508 16.49 27.84 -16.02
C TYR A 508 17.04 27.99 -17.44
N PHE A 509 16.34 27.45 -18.42
CA PHE A 509 16.73 27.37 -19.82
C PHE A 509 15.60 27.91 -20.70
N ARG A 510 15.89 28.86 -21.60
CA ARG A 510 14.91 29.28 -22.62
C ARG A 510 14.93 28.30 -23.81
N ILE A 511 13.80 27.66 -24.09
CA ILE A 511 13.61 26.79 -25.26
C ILE A 511 13.09 27.61 -26.47
N SER A 512 12.75 26.93 -27.57
CA SER A 512 12.15 27.53 -28.76
C SER A 512 10.80 26.91 -29.06
N ASP A 513 9.94 27.67 -29.75
CA ASP A 513 8.56 27.35 -30.14
C ASP A 513 8.42 26.16 -31.14
N ASP A 514 9.43 25.29 -31.22
CA ASP A 514 9.45 23.98 -31.88
C ASP A 514 9.89 22.80 -30.97
N VAL A 515 10.12 23.06 -29.67
CA VAL A 515 10.33 22.07 -28.60
C VAL A 515 8.98 21.74 -27.96
N THR A 516 8.65 20.46 -27.80
CA THR A 516 7.32 20.03 -27.31
C THR A 516 7.34 18.89 -26.29
N ASN A 517 8.50 18.57 -25.70
CA ASN A 517 8.69 17.47 -24.75
C ASN A 517 10.10 17.54 -24.11
N LEU A 518 10.28 17.05 -22.88
CA LEU A 518 11.56 17.00 -22.15
C LEU A 518 12.71 16.39 -22.98
N SER A 519 12.46 15.33 -23.75
CA SER A 519 13.46 14.63 -24.56
C SER A 519 14.11 15.46 -25.67
N GLN A 520 13.60 16.68 -25.93
CA GLN A 520 14.09 17.61 -26.94
C GLN A 520 14.95 18.75 -26.34
N VAL A 521 15.06 18.83 -25.01
CA VAL A 521 15.82 19.88 -24.29
C VAL A 521 17.31 19.51 -24.17
N ASP A 522 18.18 20.47 -24.45
CA ASP A 522 19.65 20.34 -24.28
C ASP A 522 20.06 20.80 -22.87
N PHE A 523 19.83 19.94 -21.86
CA PHE A 523 20.13 20.22 -20.46
C PHE A 523 21.64 20.33 -20.15
N ASP A 524 22.53 19.89 -21.05
CA ASP A 524 23.98 20.13 -21.01
C ASP A 524 24.38 21.58 -21.40
N ALA A 525 23.41 22.41 -21.83
CA ALA A 525 23.65 23.78 -22.23
C ALA A 525 24.03 24.72 -21.06
N ALA A 526 24.54 25.91 -21.40
CA ALA A 526 24.68 26.97 -20.40
C ALA A 526 23.30 27.56 -20.06
N PRO A 527 22.87 27.56 -18.78
CA PRO A 527 21.54 28.06 -18.41
C PRO A 527 21.38 29.56 -18.65
N THR A 528 20.13 29.98 -18.83
CA THR A 528 19.71 31.37 -19.00
C THR A 528 19.69 32.13 -17.67
N ALA A 529 19.28 31.46 -16.59
CA ALA A 529 19.36 31.95 -15.22
C ALA A 529 19.63 30.80 -14.24
N THR A 530 20.07 31.14 -13.02
CA THR A 530 20.32 30.18 -11.93
C THR A 530 19.90 30.79 -10.60
N GLY A 531 19.29 30.02 -9.72
CA GLY A 531 18.80 30.48 -8.41
C GLY A 531 18.64 29.33 -7.42
N THR A 532 17.80 29.55 -6.42
CA THR A 532 17.38 28.56 -5.42
C THR A 532 15.88 28.70 -5.18
N VAL A 533 15.19 27.60 -4.87
CA VAL A 533 13.77 27.57 -4.46
C VAL A 533 13.64 26.72 -3.20
N ASP A 534 12.79 27.12 -2.26
CA ASP A 534 12.76 26.50 -0.93
C ASP A 534 12.09 25.12 -0.92
N ALA A 535 11.13 24.88 -1.82
CA ALA A 535 10.50 23.58 -2.12
C ALA A 535 9.93 23.57 -3.56
N LEU A 536 9.51 22.41 -4.08
CA LEU A 536 8.77 22.29 -5.35
C LEU A 536 7.29 22.07 -5.03
N GLN A 537 6.55 23.18 -4.92
CA GLN A 537 5.17 23.24 -4.46
C GLN A 537 4.39 24.29 -5.29
N TYR A 538 4.47 24.16 -6.62
CA TYR A 538 3.86 25.09 -7.57
C TYR A 538 2.63 24.44 -8.22
N ILE A 539 1.48 25.09 -8.15
CA ILE A 539 0.22 24.65 -8.74
C ILE A 539 -0.44 25.87 -9.40
N GLU A 540 -0.90 25.73 -10.64
CA GLU A 540 -1.66 26.75 -11.41
C GLU A 540 -0.99 28.15 -11.46
N VAL A 541 0.35 28.19 -11.49
CA VAL A 541 1.09 29.45 -11.31
C VAL A 541 1.07 30.27 -12.61
N SER A 542 0.13 31.23 -12.66
CA SER A 542 0.04 32.25 -13.72
C SER A 542 1.16 33.32 -13.69
N GLY A 543 2.08 33.26 -12.73
CA GLY A 543 3.31 34.06 -12.66
C GLY A 543 4.49 33.39 -13.38
N GLU A 544 5.57 34.13 -13.65
CA GLU A 544 6.79 33.56 -14.28
C GLU A 544 7.75 32.97 -13.23
N PHE A 545 8.06 31.66 -13.29
CA PHE A 545 9.04 31.01 -12.40
C PHE A 545 10.42 31.71 -12.41
N SER A 546 10.82 32.30 -13.54
CA SER A 546 11.95 33.23 -13.62
C SER A 546 11.72 34.33 -14.67
N PRO A 547 11.87 35.62 -14.31
CA PRO A 547 11.71 36.75 -15.22
C PRO A 547 12.81 36.88 -16.29
N GLU A 548 13.82 36.00 -16.25
CA GLU A 548 14.85 35.88 -17.28
C GLU A 548 14.41 34.97 -18.45
N VAL A 549 13.51 34.01 -18.21
CA VAL A 549 12.92 33.14 -19.24
C VAL A 549 11.51 33.62 -19.64
N GLY A 550 10.66 33.96 -18.68
CA GLY A 550 9.23 34.29 -18.90
C GLY A 550 8.31 33.21 -18.33
N ALA A 551 7.01 33.36 -18.54
CA ALA A 551 6.02 32.33 -18.20
C ALA A 551 6.09 31.16 -19.18
N ASP A 552 5.86 31.38 -20.48
CA ASP A 552 5.83 30.31 -21.49
C ASP A 552 7.23 29.99 -22.08
N ASN A 553 7.37 28.78 -22.63
CA ASN A 553 8.54 28.32 -23.41
C ASN A 553 9.87 28.35 -22.61
N PHE A 554 9.91 27.65 -21.47
CA PHE A 554 11.15 27.38 -20.73
C PHE A 554 11.29 25.91 -20.30
N ALA A 555 12.47 25.57 -19.80
CA ALA A 555 12.73 24.32 -19.09
C ALA A 555 13.62 24.61 -17.88
N SER A 556 13.61 23.73 -16.87
CA SER A 556 14.44 23.87 -15.68
C SER A 556 15.03 22.53 -15.22
N ILE A 557 16.15 22.63 -14.51
CA ILE A 557 16.71 21.55 -13.71
C ILE A 557 16.74 22.03 -12.26
N TYR A 558 16.14 21.26 -11.35
CA TYR A 558 16.24 21.42 -9.91
C TYR A 558 17.17 20.33 -9.37
N THR A 559 17.99 20.66 -8.38
CA THR A 559 18.94 19.73 -7.75
C THR A 559 19.03 19.97 -6.25
N THR A 560 19.00 18.89 -5.46
CA THR A 560 19.25 18.93 -4.03
C THR A 560 19.81 17.59 -3.51
N VAL A 561 20.09 17.53 -2.21
CA VAL A 561 20.49 16.30 -1.51
C VAL A 561 19.47 16.03 -0.42
N LEU A 562 18.68 14.97 -0.60
CA LEU A 562 17.76 14.47 0.42
C LEU A 562 18.53 13.62 1.41
N ASN A 563 18.32 13.84 2.72
CA ASN A 563 18.87 12.96 3.76
C ASN A 563 17.76 12.10 4.35
N VAL A 564 17.64 10.87 3.87
CA VAL A 564 16.73 9.83 4.38
C VAL A 564 17.17 9.42 5.78
N THR A 565 16.23 9.31 6.71
CA THR A 565 16.50 9.05 8.14
C THR A 565 16.13 7.63 8.59
N GLU A 566 15.31 6.93 7.80
CA GLU A 566 14.94 5.53 7.98
C GLU A 566 14.78 4.91 6.59
N ALA A 567 15.49 3.80 6.34
CA ALA A 567 15.53 3.12 5.05
C ALA A 567 14.22 2.38 4.73
N GLY A 568 14.00 2.08 3.46
CA GLY A 568 12.85 1.31 2.96
C GLY A 568 12.06 2.02 1.85
N ALA A 569 10.97 1.39 1.44
CA ALA A 569 10.05 1.90 0.43
C ALA A 569 9.43 3.25 0.83
N HIS A 570 9.60 4.25 -0.03
CA HIS A 570 8.87 5.52 0.02
C HIS A 570 8.15 5.74 -1.31
N GLU A 571 6.90 6.18 -1.27
CA GLU A 571 6.18 6.61 -2.47
C GLU A 571 6.58 8.04 -2.81
N ILE A 572 6.96 8.26 -4.06
CA ILE A 572 7.26 9.58 -4.62
C ILE A 572 6.04 10.04 -5.42
N PHE A 573 5.59 11.27 -5.20
CA PHE A 573 4.46 11.89 -5.91
C PHE A 573 4.95 13.07 -6.73
N LEU A 574 4.51 13.17 -7.98
CA LEU A 574 4.86 14.23 -8.93
C LEU A 574 3.60 14.68 -9.69
N LEU A 575 3.29 15.97 -9.60
CA LEU A 575 2.33 16.64 -10.50
C LEU A 575 3.11 17.66 -11.33
N ALA A 576 2.91 17.67 -12.63
CA ALA A 576 3.55 18.61 -13.54
C ALA A 576 2.65 18.97 -14.74
N ASP A 577 2.68 20.25 -15.12
CA ASP A 577 2.07 20.78 -16.34
C ASP A 577 3.08 21.78 -16.95
N ASP A 578 3.65 21.58 -18.15
CA ASP A 578 3.41 20.44 -19.06
C ASP A 578 3.99 19.11 -18.55
N TYR A 579 5.32 18.99 -18.39
CA TYR A 579 5.97 17.69 -18.12
C TYR A 579 7.19 17.78 -17.19
N ALA A 580 7.39 16.75 -16.36
CA ALA A 580 8.56 16.61 -15.50
C ALA A 580 9.13 15.17 -15.45
N ARG A 581 10.41 15.06 -15.09
CA ARG A 581 11.11 13.82 -14.80
C ARG A 581 11.86 13.95 -13.47
N VAL A 582 11.67 12.97 -12.59
CA VAL A 582 12.37 12.83 -11.30
C VAL A 582 13.45 11.78 -11.43
N MET A 583 14.64 12.11 -10.91
CA MET A 583 15.80 11.25 -10.86
C MET A 583 16.37 11.20 -9.44
N ILE A 584 16.72 10.00 -8.99
CA ILE A 584 17.31 9.72 -7.67
C ILE A 584 18.61 8.95 -7.89
N ASP A 585 19.72 9.48 -7.38
CA ASP A 585 21.10 9.01 -7.61
C ASP A 585 21.50 8.80 -9.10
N GLY A 586 20.74 9.42 -10.01
CA GLY A 586 20.90 9.31 -11.46
C GLY A 586 20.05 8.21 -12.13
N GLU A 587 19.27 7.41 -11.39
CA GLU A 587 18.21 6.58 -11.96
C GLU A 587 16.94 7.41 -12.20
N VAL A 588 16.17 7.09 -13.24
CA VAL A 588 14.89 7.76 -13.55
C VAL A 588 13.75 7.05 -12.83
N VAL A 589 13.09 7.75 -11.91
CA VAL A 589 12.00 7.20 -11.09
C VAL A 589 10.65 7.51 -11.72
N ILE A 590 10.35 8.77 -12.00
CA ILE A 590 9.11 9.20 -12.68
C ILE A 590 9.48 10.02 -13.92
N ASP A 591 8.72 9.88 -15.01
CA ASP A 591 8.88 10.65 -16.25
C ASP A 591 7.50 10.83 -16.90
N THR A 592 6.90 12.02 -16.78
CA THR A 592 5.55 12.30 -17.30
C THR A 592 5.52 12.54 -18.81
N SER A 593 6.65 12.39 -19.52
CA SER A 593 6.79 12.62 -20.96
C SER A 593 5.78 11.91 -21.88
N ASP A 594 5.08 10.89 -21.39
CA ASP A 594 4.08 10.08 -22.10
C ASP A 594 2.68 10.04 -21.38
N THR A 595 2.44 10.84 -20.33
CA THR A 595 1.12 10.97 -19.66
C THR A 595 0.28 12.12 -20.26
N GLU A 596 -0.93 12.37 -19.74
CA GLU A 596 -1.57 13.68 -19.94
C GLU A 596 -0.93 14.70 -18.97
N ALA A 597 -0.99 15.98 -19.31
CA ALA A 597 -0.35 17.05 -18.52
C ALA A 597 -1.29 17.49 -17.38
N GLY A 598 -0.71 17.81 -16.22
CA GLY A 598 -1.46 18.06 -14.98
C GLY A 598 -1.85 16.79 -14.19
N ASP A 599 -1.68 15.58 -14.76
CA ASP A 599 -1.92 14.33 -14.05
C ASP A 599 -0.95 14.15 -12.87
N LEU A 600 -1.47 13.69 -11.73
CA LEU A 600 -0.66 13.21 -10.61
C LEU A 600 -0.09 11.82 -10.94
N SER A 601 1.23 11.72 -10.98
CA SER A 601 1.96 10.46 -11.11
C SER A 601 2.62 10.08 -9.78
N SER A 602 2.58 8.81 -9.40
CA SER A 602 3.34 8.31 -8.24
C SER A 602 4.15 7.05 -8.57
N ARG A 603 5.19 6.78 -7.75
CA ARG A 603 5.97 5.53 -7.82
C ARG A 603 6.73 5.27 -6.51
N TRP A 604 6.72 4.02 -6.06
CA TRP A 604 7.57 3.55 -4.96
C TRP A 604 9.06 3.49 -5.34
N TYR A 605 9.92 3.92 -4.43
CA TYR A 605 11.38 3.84 -4.51
C TYR A 605 11.97 3.39 -3.18
N GLU A 606 12.91 2.44 -3.23
CA GLU A 606 13.63 1.93 -2.06
C GLU A 606 14.82 2.83 -1.74
N PHE A 607 14.82 3.46 -0.56
CA PHE A 607 15.93 4.27 -0.09
C PHE A 607 16.78 3.55 0.96
N GLU A 608 18.08 3.83 0.94
CA GLU A 608 19.01 3.49 2.02
C GLU A 608 19.01 4.59 3.10
N GLU A 609 19.59 4.34 4.28
CA GLU A 609 19.80 5.41 5.28
C GLU A 609 20.98 6.30 4.84
N GLY A 610 20.71 7.57 4.50
CA GLY A 610 21.75 8.53 4.17
C GLY A 610 21.36 9.59 3.14
N ALA A 611 22.37 10.07 2.41
CA ALA A 611 22.28 11.23 1.53
C ALA A 611 22.19 10.82 0.05
N HIS A 612 21.07 11.15 -0.59
CA HIS A 612 20.73 10.81 -1.97
C HIS A 612 20.68 12.07 -2.87
N GLU A 613 21.19 11.99 -4.10
CA GLU A 613 21.11 13.10 -5.07
C GLU A 613 19.74 13.10 -5.74
N ILE A 614 18.96 14.17 -5.54
CA ILE A 614 17.66 14.35 -6.20
C ILE A 614 17.83 15.37 -7.33
N GLN A 615 17.40 14.99 -8.54
CA GLN A 615 17.32 15.89 -9.69
C GLN A 615 15.92 15.85 -10.31
N VAL A 616 15.35 17.02 -10.59
CA VAL A 616 14.08 17.15 -11.32
C VAL A 616 14.32 17.95 -12.59
N GLN A 617 13.87 17.43 -13.73
CA GLN A 617 13.88 18.12 -15.02
C GLN A 617 12.43 18.48 -15.38
N TYR A 618 12.15 19.73 -15.72
CA TYR A 618 10.81 20.24 -16.05
C TYR A 618 10.80 21.04 -17.35
N ILE A 619 9.65 21.07 -18.03
CA ILE A 619 9.39 21.87 -19.23
C ILE A 619 8.01 22.53 -19.16
N GLU A 620 7.96 23.78 -19.60
CA GLU A 620 6.76 24.63 -19.75
C GLU A 620 6.72 25.12 -21.20
N ILE A 621 5.64 24.77 -21.91
CA ILE A 621 5.43 25.00 -23.34
C ILE A 621 4.48 26.20 -23.52
N ASP A 622 3.19 26.06 -23.20
CA ASP A 622 2.25 27.18 -23.13
C ASP A 622 1.04 26.96 -22.20
N GLY A 623 1.17 27.33 -20.91
CA GLY A 623 0.06 27.18 -19.94
C GLY A 623 0.15 28.02 -18.65
N GLU A 624 -0.38 27.44 -17.56
CA GLU A 624 -0.23 27.90 -16.18
C GLU A 624 0.71 26.90 -15.48
N GLN A 625 1.84 27.37 -14.94
CA GLN A 625 2.95 26.48 -14.58
C GLN A 625 2.61 25.66 -13.32
N SER A 626 2.62 24.33 -13.44
CA SER A 626 2.48 23.42 -12.30
C SER A 626 3.68 22.50 -12.16
N LEU A 627 4.24 22.42 -10.95
CA LEU A 627 5.30 21.51 -10.54
C LEU A 627 5.28 21.32 -9.02
N ASN A 628 4.68 20.21 -8.58
CA ASN A 628 4.67 19.76 -7.19
C ASN A 628 5.43 18.42 -7.07
N LEU A 629 6.23 18.27 -5.99
CA LEU A 629 6.95 17.05 -5.67
C LEU A 629 6.87 16.73 -4.16
N ASP A 630 6.16 15.66 -3.83
CA ASP A 630 5.95 15.14 -2.47
C ASP A 630 6.49 13.70 -2.31
N TRP A 631 6.60 13.23 -1.07
CA TRP A 631 6.93 11.84 -0.74
C TRP A 631 6.25 11.37 0.55
N ALA A 632 6.07 10.06 0.71
CA ALA A 632 5.62 9.42 1.95
C ALA A 632 6.33 8.09 2.21
N GLY A 633 6.64 7.77 3.47
CA GLY A 633 7.24 6.48 3.84
C GLY A 633 7.81 6.47 5.27
N PRO A 634 8.69 5.52 5.61
CA PRO A 634 9.32 5.42 6.94
C PRO A 634 9.89 6.74 7.47
N SER A 635 10.64 7.50 6.65
CA SER A 635 11.26 8.77 7.08
C SER A 635 10.26 9.90 7.33
N THR A 636 9.04 9.83 6.81
CA THR A 636 7.94 10.78 7.11
C THR A 636 6.95 10.23 8.14
N GLY A 637 7.18 9.01 8.65
CA GLY A 637 6.20 8.29 9.49
C GLY A 637 4.89 7.96 8.77
N GLY A 638 4.89 7.90 7.43
CA GLY A 638 3.72 7.67 6.59
C GLY A 638 2.89 8.93 6.26
N ALA A 639 3.35 10.12 6.64
CA ALA A 639 2.74 11.37 6.17
C ALA A 639 3.20 11.69 4.73
N VAL A 640 2.34 12.32 3.93
CA VAL A 640 2.74 12.96 2.66
C VAL A 640 3.33 14.33 3.00
N GLU A 641 4.58 14.55 2.65
CA GLU A 641 5.31 15.81 2.87
C GLU A 641 6.10 16.22 1.62
N ALA A 642 6.56 17.47 1.52
CA ALA A 642 7.36 17.93 0.40
C ALA A 642 8.71 17.19 0.31
N LEU A 643 9.07 16.72 -0.90
CA LEU A 643 10.33 16.00 -1.12
C LEU A 643 11.50 16.98 -1.13
N ALA A 644 12.04 17.21 0.07
CA ALA A 644 13.06 18.18 0.44
C ALA A 644 12.65 19.66 0.30
N GLY A 645 12.54 20.35 1.45
CA GLY A 645 12.32 21.79 1.52
C GLY A 645 11.69 22.25 2.83
N GLU A 646 11.48 23.56 2.95
CA GLU A 646 10.45 24.12 3.84
C GLU A 646 9.41 24.83 2.95
N ILE A 647 8.12 24.74 3.28
CA ILE A 647 7.06 25.36 2.48
C ILE A 647 7.23 26.89 2.47
N PRO A 648 7.28 27.56 1.28
CA PRO A 648 7.49 29.00 1.19
C PRO A 648 6.40 29.80 1.93
N SER A 649 6.79 30.57 2.95
CA SER A 649 5.84 31.12 3.93
C SER A 649 5.08 32.40 3.50
N ASP A 650 4.94 32.70 2.21
CA ASP A 650 4.29 33.92 1.68
C ASP A 650 3.95 33.80 0.16
N THR A 651 2.73 33.35 -0.21
CA THR A 651 2.06 33.70 -1.50
C THR A 651 0.53 33.48 -1.44
N GLU A 652 -0.26 34.24 -2.21
CA GLU A 652 -1.74 34.20 -2.28
C GLU A 652 -2.26 34.01 -3.74
N GLU A 653 -3.49 33.48 -3.90
CA GLU A 653 -4.41 33.46 -5.08
C GLU A 653 -4.26 32.43 -6.25
N GLY A 654 -5.14 31.39 -6.30
CA GLY A 654 -5.84 30.89 -7.52
C GLY A 654 -5.44 29.54 -8.18
N VAL A 655 -6.26 28.82 -8.99
CA VAL A 655 -7.71 28.92 -9.39
C VAL A 655 -8.34 27.60 -9.98
N GLU A 656 -9.18 26.87 -9.22
CA GLU A 656 -9.98 25.69 -9.68
C GLU A 656 -11.26 26.06 -10.50
N PRO A 657 -11.60 25.41 -11.67
CA PRO A 657 -12.81 24.53 -11.85
C PRO A 657 -12.70 23.53 -13.08
N PRO A 658 -13.73 22.80 -13.63
CA PRO A 658 -15.19 22.66 -13.32
C PRO A 658 -15.88 21.24 -13.42
N ALA A 659 -17.09 21.11 -12.86
CA ALA A 659 -18.07 19.99 -13.05
C ALA A 659 -19.05 20.21 -14.26
N PRO A 660 -20.25 19.57 -14.43
CA PRO A 660 -20.93 18.35 -13.87
C PRO A 660 -21.31 17.30 -14.99
N VAL A 661 -22.29 16.34 -14.99
CA VAL A 661 -23.70 16.22 -14.50
C VAL A 661 -24.26 14.75 -14.54
N GLU A 662 -25.32 14.46 -13.77
CA GLU A 662 -26.17 13.23 -13.74
C GLU A 662 -27.31 13.15 -14.84
N PRO A 663 -28.54 12.50 -14.72
CA PRO A 663 -29.15 11.50 -13.76
C PRO A 663 -30.10 10.39 -14.33
N GLU A 664 -30.65 9.52 -13.45
CA GLU A 664 -32.13 9.22 -13.22
C GLU A 664 -32.53 7.75 -12.81
N ALA A 665 -32.92 7.54 -11.53
CA ALA A 665 -34.24 7.02 -11.02
C ALA A 665 -34.84 5.60 -11.38
N LEU A 666 -35.73 4.89 -10.63
CA LEU A 666 -36.33 4.93 -9.25
C LEU A 666 -37.32 3.72 -8.96
N ILE A 667 -37.65 3.44 -7.66
CA ILE A 667 -38.90 2.80 -7.06
C ILE A 667 -39.09 1.25 -6.90
N GLU A 668 -38.98 0.75 -5.64
CA GLU A 668 -39.96 0.05 -4.70
C GLU A 668 -41.19 -0.81 -5.18
N PRO A 669 -41.84 -1.76 -4.39
CA PRO A 669 -42.33 -1.59 -2.97
C PRO A 669 -42.71 -2.80 -2.00
N VAL A 670 -42.54 -2.63 -0.65
CA VAL A 670 -43.52 -2.80 0.49
C VAL A 670 -44.11 -4.17 1.06
N GLU A 671 -43.84 -4.41 2.38
CA GLU A 671 -44.61 -5.02 3.54
C GLU A 671 -45.26 -6.46 3.59
N LEU A 672 -45.15 -7.18 4.74
CA LEU A 672 -46.16 -7.21 5.85
C LEU A 672 -45.89 -8.14 7.11
N GLU A 673 -46.06 -7.54 8.30
CA GLU A 673 -46.14 -8.01 9.73
C GLU A 673 -47.29 -9.04 10.07
N PRO A 674 -47.51 -9.60 11.33
CA PRO A 674 -47.07 -9.17 12.69
C PRO A 674 -46.75 -10.22 13.83
N SER A 675 -46.24 -9.79 15.01
CA SER A 675 -47.00 -9.79 16.32
C SER A 675 -46.26 -9.63 17.70
N VAL A 676 -46.26 -8.42 18.30
CA VAL A 676 -46.89 -8.00 19.61
C VAL A 676 -46.86 -8.98 20.82
N GLU A 677 -46.50 -8.67 22.08
CA GLU A 677 -46.02 -7.46 22.85
C GLU A 677 -45.62 -7.91 24.29
N LEU A 678 -44.77 -7.17 25.04
CA LEU A 678 -45.11 -6.59 26.37
C LEU A 678 -43.98 -5.79 27.08
N ASP A 679 -43.85 -4.50 26.71
CA ASP A 679 -43.68 -3.34 27.61
C ASP A 679 -42.77 -3.50 28.85
N THR A 680 -41.46 -3.36 28.62
CA THR A 680 -40.64 -2.44 29.44
C THR A 680 -40.28 -1.23 28.58
N PRO A 681 -40.24 0.00 29.13
CA PRO A 681 -39.64 1.13 28.44
C PRO A 681 -38.13 0.95 28.48
N GLU A 682 -37.60 0.27 27.47
CA GLU A 682 -36.21 0.45 27.06
C GLU A 682 -36.02 1.93 26.72
N ALA A 683 -34.89 2.49 27.16
CA ALA A 683 -34.46 3.76 26.65
C ALA A 683 -33.74 3.44 25.35
N GLU A 684 -34.32 3.85 24.22
CA GLU A 684 -33.67 3.84 22.91
C GLU A 684 -32.22 4.34 23.08
N PRO A 685 -31.21 3.65 22.53
CA PRO A 685 -29.81 4.05 22.66
C PRO A 685 -29.54 5.30 21.82
N GLN A 686 -30.00 6.45 22.28
CA GLN A 686 -29.76 7.73 21.61
C GLN A 686 -28.27 8.08 21.70
N THR A 687 -27.57 7.94 20.57
CA THR A 687 -26.16 8.30 20.42
C THR A 687 -25.97 9.78 20.78
N ALA A 688 -25.25 10.01 21.87
CA ALA A 688 -25.08 11.33 22.45
C ALA A 688 -23.79 11.96 21.92
N PHE A 689 -23.92 12.88 20.98
CA PHE A 689 -22.82 13.64 20.38
C PHE A 689 -22.42 14.81 21.28
N ALA A 690 -21.12 14.98 21.51
CA ALA A 690 -20.54 16.23 21.97
C ALA A 690 -20.27 17.14 20.77
N ALA A 691 -21.01 18.24 20.66
CA ALA A 691 -20.94 19.15 19.53
C ALA A 691 -20.29 20.48 19.90
N THR A 692 -19.42 20.97 19.02
CA THR A 692 -18.63 22.20 19.15
C THR A 692 -18.87 23.06 17.92
N ALA A 693 -19.32 24.30 18.13
CA ALA A 693 -19.74 25.23 17.08
C ALA A 693 -18.83 26.46 17.02
N ILE A 694 -18.54 26.93 15.82
CA ILE A 694 -17.58 28.01 15.51
C ILE A 694 -18.24 28.97 14.52
N GLU A 695 -18.21 30.27 14.83
CA GLU A 695 -18.46 31.31 13.82
C GLU A 695 -17.14 31.55 13.06
N THR A 696 -17.16 31.39 11.74
CA THR A 696 -15.99 31.43 10.87
C THR A 696 -16.32 32.14 9.56
N ASN A 697 -15.28 32.58 8.85
CA ASN A 697 -15.36 33.06 7.46
C ASN A 697 -14.49 32.16 6.54
N ALA A 698 -14.24 30.92 6.97
CA ALA A 698 -13.52 29.92 6.19
C ALA A 698 -14.37 29.47 5.00
N THR A 699 -13.72 29.23 3.87
CA THR A 699 -14.36 28.66 2.66
C THR A 699 -14.02 27.18 2.48
N SER A 700 -13.23 26.58 3.37
CA SER A 700 -13.01 25.13 3.43
C SER A 700 -13.10 24.58 4.85
N LEU A 701 -13.60 23.35 4.99
CA LEU A 701 -13.43 22.56 6.22
C LEU A 701 -11.95 22.39 6.60
N ASN A 702 -11.06 22.32 5.63
CA ASN A 702 -9.61 22.14 5.86
C ASN A 702 -8.96 23.35 6.56
N ASP A 703 -9.58 24.54 6.51
CA ASP A 703 -9.09 25.74 7.20
C ASP A 703 -9.45 25.76 8.71
N LEU A 704 -10.19 24.75 9.22
CA LEU A 704 -10.82 24.79 10.53
C LEU A 704 -10.12 23.93 11.60
N ASP A 705 -9.36 24.59 12.46
CA ASP A 705 -8.94 24.01 13.74
C ASP A 705 -10.06 24.09 14.78
N PHE A 706 -10.85 23.01 14.88
CA PHE A 706 -11.86 22.85 15.94
C PHE A 706 -11.28 22.71 17.35
N ALA A 707 -10.00 22.33 17.50
CA ALA A 707 -9.36 22.11 18.80
C ALA A 707 -8.90 23.40 19.48
N SER A 708 -8.45 24.43 18.75
CA SER A 708 -8.21 25.77 19.34
C SER A 708 -9.50 26.49 19.73
N HIS A 709 -10.62 26.14 19.09
CA HIS A 709 -11.95 26.70 19.35
C HIS A 709 -12.75 25.93 20.43
N ALA A 710 -12.08 25.20 21.33
CA ALA A 710 -12.66 24.40 22.40
C ALA A 710 -13.45 25.22 23.47
N GLY A 711 -14.62 25.71 23.07
CA GLY A 711 -15.65 26.26 23.94
C GLY A 711 -16.37 25.19 24.77
N VAL A 712 -17.55 25.53 25.29
CA VAL A 712 -18.36 24.57 26.06
C VAL A 712 -19.20 23.74 25.10
N SER A 713 -18.64 22.63 24.62
CA SER A 713 -19.37 21.64 23.81
C SER A 713 -20.63 21.19 24.54
N GLN A 714 -21.75 21.09 23.81
CA GLN A 714 -23.03 20.63 24.35
C GLN A 714 -23.30 19.19 23.90
N ILE A 715 -24.03 18.45 24.75
CA ILE A 715 -24.46 17.10 24.41
C ILE A 715 -25.80 17.17 23.70
N ILE A 716 -25.86 16.63 22.49
CA ILE A 716 -27.03 16.56 21.61
C ILE A 716 -27.25 15.10 21.16
N ASN A 717 -28.44 14.76 20.65
CA ASN A 717 -28.84 13.35 20.49
C ASN A 717 -28.84 12.84 19.04
N GLY A 718 -28.06 13.47 18.16
CA GLY A 718 -27.85 13.06 16.77
C GLY A 718 -27.21 14.18 15.93
N VAL A 719 -27.09 13.95 14.62
CA VAL A 719 -26.34 14.83 13.71
C VAL A 719 -27.24 15.59 12.70
N THR A 720 -28.49 15.16 12.50
CA THR A 720 -29.34 15.70 11.42
C THR A 720 -29.77 17.17 11.65
N LEU A 721 -29.41 18.07 10.72
CA LEU A 721 -29.81 19.47 10.65
C LEU A 721 -30.75 19.71 9.45
N ALA A 722 -31.69 20.65 9.62
CA ALA A 722 -32.51 21.21 8.54
C ALA A 722 -33.05 22.60 8.97
N SER A 723 -32.80 23.65 8.17
CA SER A 723 -33.29 25.02 8.39
C SER A 723 -33.69 25.70 7.06
N ASP A 724 -34.97 26.10 6.95
CA ASP A 724 -35.56 26.79 5.79
C ASP A 724 -35.40 28.34 5.84
N ASP A 725 -34.93 28.91 6.96
CA ASP A 725 -35.02 30.35 7.30
C ASP A 725 -33.64 31.08 7.25
N ASP A 726 -32.77 30.72 6.28
CA ASP A 726 -31.46 31.33 5.95
C ASP A 726 -30.46 31.48 7.14
N THR A 727 -30.70 30.81 8.28
CA THR A 727 -29.90 30.92 9.51
C THR A 727 -30.08 29.70 10.44
N LEU A 728 -29.06 29.42 11.26
CA LEU A 728 -29.18 28.60 12.49
C LEU A 728 -29.83 29.36 13.66
N LEU A 729 -30.04 30.67 13.52
CA LEU A 729 -30.03 31.64 14.60
C LEU A 729 -30.89 32.87 14.30
N ASP A 730 -31.93 33.08 15.11
CA ASP A 730 -32.64 34.36 15.23
C ASP A 730 -31.69 35.44 15.80
N GLY A 731 -30.86 36.02 14.93
CA GLY A 731 -29.82 37.01 15.26
C GLY A 731 -28.37 36.49 15.30
N GLY A 732 -28.01 35.53 14.45
CA GLY A 732 -26.62 35.08 14.25
C GLY A 732 -26.07 35.36 12.83
N PRO A 733 -24.81 34.98 12.56
CA PRO A 733 -24.18 35.10 11.24
C PRO A 733 -24.73 34.06 10.24
N SER A 734 -24.55 34.33 8.95
CA SER A 734 -24.85 33.43 7.83
C SER A 734 -23.66 32.56 7.38
N GLU A 735 -22.64 32.43 8.24
CA GLU A 735 -21.37 31.74 7.99
C GLU A 735 -20.93 31.08 9.32
N GLY A 736 -20.70 29.77 9.33
CA GLY A 736 -20.41 29.03 10.56
C GLY A 736 -20.14 27.54 10.35
N ALA A 737 -19.42 26.93 11.29
CA ALA A 737 -19.05 25.52 11.22
C ALA A 737 -19.32 24.78 12.53
N ILE A 738 -19.51 23.47 12.45
CA ILE A 738 -19.81 22.60 13.59
C ILE A 738 -19.14 21.23 13.44
N GLN A 739 -18.54 20.77 14.54
CA GLN A 739 -18.02 19.42 14.70
C GLN A 739 -18.87 18.67 15.73
N PHE A 740 -19.30 17.47 15.38
CA PHE A 740 -20.00 16.51 16.23
C PHE A 740 -19.07 15.34 16.52
N THR A 741 -18.85 14.99 17.79
CA THR A 741 -18.04 13.82 18.18
C THR A 741 -18.84 12.86 19.05
N ALA A 742 -18.79 11.56 18.75
CA ALA A 742 -19.42 10.51 19.56
C ALA A 742 -18.57 9.24 19.60
N GLN A 743 -18.96 8.34 20.50
CA GLN A 743 -18.62 6.92 20.41
C GLN A 743 -19.88 6.13 20.10
N ILE A 744 -19.90 5.47 18.96
CA ILE A 744 -20.93 4.49 18.61
C ILE A 744 -20.51 3.11 19.11
N SER A 745 -21.49 2.23 19.33
CA SER A 745 -21.23 0.79 19.54
C SER A 745 -21.71 0.04 18.32
N VAL A 746 -20.84 -0.80 17.76
CA VAL A 746 -21.15 -1.78 16.72
C VAL A 746 -21.35 -3.11 17.42
N GLU A 747 -22.51 -3.74 17.29
CA GLU A 747 -22.80 -5.04 17.89
C GLU A 747 -22.33 -6.20 16.98
N THR A 748 -22.39 -6.01 15.66
CA THR A 748 -22.00 -7.02 14.65
C THR A 748 -20.89 -6.51 13.74
N SER A 749 -19.76 -7.21 13.67
CA SER A 749 -18.69 -6.91 12.69
C SER A 749 -19.21 -7.03 11.25
N GLY A 750 -18.86 -6.10 10.39
CA GLY A 750 -19.21 -6.15 8.98
C GLY A 750 -18.99 -4.84 8.23
N LEU A 751 -19.42 -4.81 6.98
CA LEU A 751 -19.40 -3.62 6.15
C LEU A 751 -20.56 -2.69 6.52
N TYR A 752 -20.23 -1.43 6.82
CA TYR A 752 -21.19 -0.37 7.09
C TYR A 752 -21.07 0.73 6.03
N GLU A 753 -22.17 0.98 5.33
CA GLU A 753 -22.31 2.12 4.44
C GLU A 753 -22.63 3.37 5.27
N ILE A 754 -21.82 4.40 5.10
CA ILE A 754 -22.01 5.71 5.70
C ILE A 754 -22.54 6.63 4.62
N GLY A 755 -23.80 7.04 4.76
CA GLY A 755 -24.41 8.06 3.93
C GLY A 755 -24.21 9.44 4.54
N LEU A 756 -23.85 10.41 3.72
CA LEU A 756 -23.72 11.81 4.08
C LEU A 756 -24.43 12.65 3.02
N ALA A 757 -25.36 13.49 3.45
CA ALA A 757 -25.98 14.51 2.62
C ALA A 757 -25.83 15.87 3.28
N SER A 758 -25.39 16.86 2.52
CA SER A 758 -25.30 18.25 2.98
C SER A 758 -25.50 19.21 1.81
N ASP A 759 -25.97 20.43 2.10
CA ASP A 759 -26.12 21.51 1.12
C ASP A 759 -24.89 22.43 1.01
N GLU A 760 -23.82 22.09 1.72
CA GLU A 760 -22.44 22.61 1.55
C GLU A 760 -21.42 21.54 2.01
N GLN A 761 -20.31 21.94 2.62
CA GLN A 761 -19.20 21.08 3.01
C GLN A 761 -19.46 20.30 4.30
N ALA A 762 -19.45 18.98 4.21
CA ALA A 762 -19.47 18.09 5.36
C ALA A 762 -18.49 16.92 5.17
N GLN A 763 -17.98 16.38 6.28
CA GLN A 763 -17.11 15.19 6.31
C GLN A 763 -17.49 14.27 7.45
N VAL A 764 -17.47 12.95 7.23
CA VAL A 764 -17.57 11.92 8.29
C VAL A 764 -16.25 11.17 8.39
N ASN A 765 -15.64 11.24 9.57
CA ASN A 765 -14.43 10.52 9.95
C ASN A 765 -14.79 9.42 10.96
N ILE A 766 -14.38 8.18 10.71
CA ILE A 766 -14.63 7.05 11.63
C ILE A 766 -13.30 6.45 12.06
N SER A 767 -13.10 6.37 13.38
CA SER A 767 -11.85 5.93 14.04
C SER A 767 -10.59 6.72 13.65
N GLY A 768 -10.74 7.87 12.98
CA GLY A 768 -9.64 8.70 12.48
C GLY A 768 -9.42 8.60 10.95
N LEU A 769 -10.14 7.72 10.26
CA LEU A 769 -10.12 7.62 8.80
C LEU A 769 -11.25 8.47 8.19
N PRO A 770 -11.01 9.28 7.15
CA PRO A 770 -12.07 9.93 6.40
C PRO A 770 -12.84 8.89 5.58
N VAL A 771 -14.16 8.81 5.77
CA VAL A 771 -15.02 7.82 5.09
C VAL A 771 -15.77 8.47 3.92
N VAL A 772 -16.39 9.62 4.14
CA VAL A 772 -17.14 10.36 3.10
C VAL A 772 -17.03 11.87 3.36
N ASN A 773 -16.95 12.67 2.29
CA ASN A 773 -16.81 14.13 2.32
C ASN A 773 -17.58 14.70 1.12
N THR A 774 -18.45 15.70 1.31
CA THR A 774 -19.26 16.25 0.21
C THR A 774 -18.49 17.15 -0.75
N GLY A 775 -17.41 17.80 -0.29
CA GLY A 775 -16.67 18.79 -1.07
C GLY A 775 -17.35 20.16 -1.12
N ALA A 776 -16.75 21.10 -1.88
CA ALA A 776 -17.00 22.54 -1.73
C ALA A 776 -18.39 23.04 -2.19
N ASP A 777 -19.02 22.38 -3.15
CA ASP A 777 -20.16 22.88 -3.96
C ASP A 777 -21.34 21.87 -4.04
N ASP A 778 -21.54 21.00 -3.04
CA ASP A 778 -22.62 19.99 -3.05
C ASP A 778 -24.02 20.60 -2.80
N ASP A 779 -24.96 20.47 -3.75
CA ASP A 779 -26.29 21.11 -3.69
C ASP A 779 -27.37 20.28 -2.95
N GLY A 780 -26.94 19.42 -2.02
CA GLY A 780 -27.82 18.55 -1.22
C GLY A 780 -27.85 17.10 -1.68
N ALA A 781 -26.84 16.64 -2.42
CA ALA A 781 -26.74 15.25 -2.85
C ALA A 781 -26.48 14.31 -1.66
N ILE A 782 -26.80 13.03 -1.85
CA ILE A 782 -26.48 11.98 -0.88
C ILE A 782 -25.27 11.23 -1.40
N GLN A 783 -24.11 11.45 -0.79
CA GLN A 783 -22.91 10.67 -1.04
C GLN A 783 -22.87 9.49 -0.05
N SER A 784 -22.33 8.35 -0.47
CA SER A 784 -22.07 7.24 0.46
C SER A 784 -20.75 6.55 0.17
N ASN A 785 -20.15 5.99 1.21
CA ASN A 785 -18.99 5.11 1.10
C ASN A 785 -19.08 4.02 2.17
N SER A 786 -18.42 2.88 1.93
CA SER A 786 -18.47 1.71 2.81
C SER A 786 -17.17 1.56 3.60
N ILE A 787 -17.29 1.29 4.90
CA ILE A 787 -16.17 0.99 5.80
C ILE A 787 -16.46 -0.30 6.58
N PHE A 788 -15.48 -1.20 6.67
CA PHE A 788 -15.61 -2.37 7.53
C PHE A 788 -15.34 -1.96 8.98
N LEU A 789 -16.27 -2.29 9.89
CA LEU A 789 -16.17 -1.98 11.30
C LEU A 789 -16.36 -3.25 12.14
N THR A 790 -15.57 -3.39 13.19
CA THR A 790 -15.58 -4.56 14.07
C THR A 790 -16.57 -4.38 15.21
N SER A 791 -17.14 -5.47 15.72
CA SER A 791 -18.00 -5.43 16.91
C SER A 791 -17.23 -4.82 18.09
N GLY A 792 -17.61 -3.62 18.53
CA GLY A 792 -16.72 -2.77 19.32
C GLY A 792 -17.24 -1.35 19.50
N THR A 793 -16.34 -0.43 19.83
CA THR A 793 -16.65 0.99 20.04
C THR A 793 -15.78 1.84 19.14
N HIS A 794 -16.40 2.55 18.20
CA HIS A 794 -15.72 3.41 17.25
C HIS A 794 -15.98 4.88 17.56
N ASN A 795 -14.95 5.71 17.42
CA ASN A 795 -15.13 7.16 17.43
C ASN A 795 -15.76 7.55 16.09
N VAL A 796 -16.83 8.36 16.12
CA VAL A 796 -17.36 9.05 14.93
C VAL A 796 -17.17 10.54 15.15
N GLU A 797 -16.58 11.19 14.17
CA GLU A 797 -16.53 12.64 14.05
C GLU A 797 -17.26 13.03 12.76
N VAL A 798 -18.14 14.02 12.85
CA VAL A 798 -18.76 14.65 11.69
C VAL A 798 -18.44 16.13 11.74
N GLN A 799 -17.97 16.69 10.63
CA GLN A 799 -17.74 18.12 10.47
C GLN A 799 -18.71 18.67 9.42
N TYR A 800 -19.17 19.90 9.59
CA TYR A 800 -20.00 20.64 8.63
C TYR A 800 -19.62 22.12 8.66
N LEU A 801 -19.57 22.76 7.49
CA LEU A 801 -19.33 24.18 7.27
C LEU A 801 -20.44 24.72 6.36
N ASP A 802 -21.08 25.78 6.84
CA ASP A 802 -22.05 26.62 6.15
C ASP A 802 -21.40 27.98 5.84
N THR A 803 -21.52 28.44 4.59
CA THR A 803 -20.97 29.70 4.09
C THR A 803 -22.03 30.58 3.45
N ASN A 804 -23.17 30.03 2.99
CA ASN A 804 -24.32 30.80 2.50
C ASN A 804 -25.68 30.05 2.40
N GLY A 805 -26.60 30.33 3.33
CA GLY A 805 -28.05 30.32 3.05
C GLY A 805 -28.87 29.31 3.87
N PRO A 806 -29.70 28.44 3.24
CA PRO A 806 -30.37 27.35 3.96
C PRO A 806 -29.32 26.34 4.46
N GLN A 807 -29.71 25.48 5.40
CA GLN A 807 -28.77 24.52 5.99
C GLN A 807 -29.38 23.14 6.18
N ALA A 808 -28.69 22.14 5.66
CA ALA A 808 -29.04 20.73 5.69
C ALA A 808 -27.78 19.91 5.94
N LEU A 809 -27.88 19.00 6.89
CA LEU A 809 -26.89 17.96 7.15
C LEU A 809 -27.66 16.71 7.56
N ASN A 810 -27.42 15.58 6.93
CA ASN A 810 -28.02 14.32 7.30
C ASN A 810 -27.01 13.20 7.14
N VAL A 811 -26.68 12.53 8.25
CA VAL A 811 -25.76 11.40 8.26
C VAL A 811 -26.56 10.13 8.54
N THR A 812 -26.40 9.13 7.68
CA THR A 812 -27.04 7.81 7.78
C THR A 812 -26.01 6.69 7.83
N TRP A 813 -26.45 5.54 8.30
CA TRP A 813 -25.66 4.35 8.57
C TRP A 813 -26.49 3.13 8.17
N SER A 814 -26.01 2.35 7.20
CA SER A 814 -26.60 1.10 6.73
C SER A 814 -25.63 -0.06 7.00
N GLY A 815 -26.09 -1.19 7.53
CA GLY A 815 -25.24 -2.37 7.68
C GLY A 815 -25.86 -3.48 8.55
N PRO A 816 -25.07 -4.47 8.99
CA PRO A 816 -25.57 -5.63 9.74
C PRO A 816 -26.49 -5.29 10.92
N ASP A 817 -26.10 -4.32 11.77
CA ASP A 817 -26.89 -3.90 12.94
C ASP A 817 -28.19 -3.12 12.60
N THR A 818 -28.41 -2.73 11.33
CA THR A 818 -29.63 -2.06 10.86
C THR A 818 -30.44 -2.89 9.87
N GLU A 819 -30.18 -4.20 9.78
CA GLU A 819 -30.73 -5.10 8.75
C GLU A 819 -30.45 -4.62 7.30
N GLY A 820 -29.43 -3.77 7.12
CA GLY A 820 -29.04 -3.15 5.84
C GLY A 820 -29.78 -1.84 5.50
N GLU A 821 -30.77 -1.41 6.28
CA GLU A 821 -31.51 -0.17 6.03
C GLU A 821 -30.71 1.08 6.50
N PRO A 822 -30.68 2.18 5.72
CA PRO A 822 -29.95 3.40 6.08
C PRO A 822 -30.66 4.19 7.19
N MET A 823 -30.19 4.02 8.42
CA MET A 823 -30.71 4.67 9.62
C MET A 823 -30.00 6.00 9.90
N PRO A 824 -30.67 7.09 10.29
CA PRO A 824 -30.01 8.34 10.67
C PRO A 824 -29.20 8.15 11.95
N ILE A 825 -28.03 8.79 12.04
CA ILE A 825 -27.15 8.69 13.22
C ILE A 825 -27.67 9.63 14.34
N GLY A 826 -28.77 9.19 14.97
CA GLY A 826 -29.47 9.87 16.06
C GLY A 826 -30.67 10.72 15.63
N ASP A 827 -31.31 11.37 16.61
CA ASP A 827 -32.40 12.33 16.40
C ASP A 827 -31.88 13.65 15.80
N SER A 828 -32.72 14.35 15.02
CA SER A 828 -32.39 15.69 14.53
C SER A 828 -32.15 16.69 15.67
N ALA A 829 -31.10 17.50 15.52
CA ALA A 829 -30.52 18.27 16.62
C ALA A 829 -30.73 19.80 16.54
N THR A 830 -31.49 20.29 15.56
CA THR A 830 -31.62 21.73 15.23
C THR A 830 -31.90 22.63 16.45
N ASP A 831 -32.87 22.27 17.31
CA ASP A 831 -33.22 22.99 18.55
C ASP A 831 -32.05 23.12 19.55
N ALA A 832 -31.12 22.17 19.55
CA ALA A 832 -29.97 22.13 20.45
C ALA A 832 -28.72 22.77 19.83
N VAL A 833 -28.55 22.69 18.51
CA VAL A 833 -27.45 23.34 17.79
C VAL A 833 -27.64 24.87 17.77
N ALA A 834 -28.87 25.37 17.61
CA ALA A 834 -29.17 26.79 17.81
C ALA A 834 -28.79 27.30 19.22
N ALA A 835 -28.81 26.42 20.23
CA ALA A 835 -28.38 26.75 21.59
C ALA A 835 -26.85 26.83 21.76
N LEU A 836 -26.07 26.17 20.89
CA LEU A 836 -24.59 26.25 20.90
C LEU A 836 -24.12 27.65 20.48
N PHE A 837 -24.42 28.05 19.25
CA PHE A 837 -23.98 29.34 18.72
C PHE A 837 -24.53 30.52 19.54
N SER A 838 -25.77 30.45 20.05
CA SER A 838 -26.29 31.52 20.93
C SER A 838 -25.52 31.65 22.25
N THR A 839 -24.89 30.58 22.76
CA THR A 839 -23.95 30.68 23.89
C THR A 839 -22.56 31.20 23.50
N VAL A 840 -22.14 31.07 22.25
CA VAL A 840 -20.91 31.70 21.71
C VAL A 840 -21.12 33.21 21.52
N VAL A 841 -22.24 33.62 20.93
CA VAL A 841 -22.63 35.05 20.83
C VAL A 841 -22.73 35.70 22.22
N ALA A 842 -23.28 34.99 23.21
CA ALA A 842 -23.33 35.45 24.60
C ALA A 842 -21.99 35.38 25.37
N ALA A 843 -20.92 34.83 24.76
CA ALA A 843 -19.57 34.80 25.31
C ALA A 843 -18.63 35.85 24.69
N ARG A 844 -18.95 36.35 23.49
CA ARG A 844 -18.37 37.58 22.91
C ARG A 844 -18.77 38.80 23.75
N SER A 845 -18.07 39.93 23.60
CA SER A 845 -18.43 41.11 24.40
C SER A 845 -19.74 41.75 23.91
N ASP A 846 -20.49 42.35 24.84
CA ASP A 846 -21.74 43.11 24.55
C ASP A 846 -21.55 44.20 23.47
N GLU A 847 -20.31 44.62 23.20
CA GLU A 847 -19.94 45.68 22.27
C GLU A 847 -19.63 45.14 20.86
N GLU A 848 -19.11 43.91 20.74
CA GLU A 848 -18.85 43.22 19.46
C GLU A 848 -20.12 42.59 18.87
N ALA A 849 -20.93 41.91 19.68
CA ALA A 849 -22.20 41.33 19.24
C ALA A 849 -23.18 42.39 18.71
N LEU A 850 -23.10 43.61 19.26
CA LEU A 850 -23.89 44.77 18.81
C LEU A 850 -23.39 45.35 17.48
N GLU A 851 -22.09 45.28 17.18
CA GLU A 851 -21.51 45.78 15.93
C GLU A 851 -21.82 44.83 14.75
N ILE A 852 -21.93 43.52 14.99
CA ILE A 852 -22.40 42.53 14.00
C ILE A 852 -23.91 42.71 13.75
N ALA A 853 -24.75 42.66 14.79
CA ALA A 853 -26.20 42.78 14.66
C ALA A 853 -26.68 44.13 14.05
N THR A 854 -25.85 45.18 14.08
CA THR A 854 -26.14 46.46 13.41
C THR A 854 -25.53 46.60 12.02
N LYS A 855 -24.82 45.58 11.52
CA LYS A 855 -24.27 45.52 10.16
C LYS A 855 -25.37 45.13 9.16
N GLU A 856 -26.06 44.02 9.42
CA GLU A 856 -26.96 43.34 8.48
C GLU A 856 -28.43 43.84 8.49
N ALA A 857 -28.97 44.20 9.65
CA ALA A 857 -30.37 44.68 9.79
C ALA A 857 -30.75 45.81 8.80
N ASP A 858 -32.00 45.89 8.34
CA ASP A 858 -32.40 46.89 7.34
C ASP A 858 -32.51 48.33 7.91
N ASP A 859 -32.68 49.33 7.04
CA ASP A 859 -32.76 50.75 7.40
C ASP A 859 -33.97 51.10 8.30
N ALA A 860 -34.94 50.20 8.47
CA ALA A 860 -36.07 50.32 9.39
C ALA A 860 -35.84 49.56 10.71
N GLU A 861 -35.25 48.36 10.68
CA GLU A 861 -34.92 47.57 11.87
C GLU A 861 -33.83 48.24 12.73
N LYS A 862 -32.87 48.90 12.06
CA LYS A 862 -31.87 49.78 12.69
C LYS A 862 -32.48 50.91 13.54
N GLU A 863 -33.73 51.33 13.30
CA GLU A 863 -34.40 52.34 14.14
C GLU A 863 -35.11 51.74 15.39
N GLU A 864 -35.37 50.42 15.46
CA GLU A 864 -35.95 49.78 16.65
C GLU A 864 -34.88 49.25 17.62
N LEU A 865 -33.76 48.70 17.11
CA LEU A 865 -32.59 48.31 17.92
C LEU A 865 -31.98 49.50 18.71
N LEU A 866 -32.06 50.71 18.19
CA LEU A 866 -31.52 51.94 18.81
C LEU A 866 -32.40 52.56 19.93
N ILE A 867 -33.48 51.88 20.36
CA ILE A 867 -34.49 52.43 21.29
C ILE A 867 -34.48 51.79 22.70
N PHE A 868 -33.75 50.69 22.91
CA PHE A 868 -33.69 49.98 24.21
C PHE A 868 -32.54 50.40 25.15
#